data_AF-A0A3N4L385-F1
#
_entry.id   AF-A0A3N4L385-F1
#
_cell.length_a   1.000
_cell.length_b   1.000
_cell.length_c   1.000
_cell.angle_alpha   90.00
_cell.angle_beta   90.00
_cell.angle_gamma   90.00
#
_symmetry.space_group_name_H-M   'P 1'
#
loop_
_entity.id
_entity.type
_entity.pdbx_description
1 polymer ?
#
loop_
_entity_poly.entity_id
_entity_poly.type
_entity_poly.pdbx_seq_one_letter_code
_entity_poly.pdbx_strand_id
1 'polypeptide(L)'
;MDQSNKTHRKPKEKKKFTRQNPKAFAFANPGKLQKQATRSHDVKEKRLHVPMVDRLPEEAPPLIVAVVGPPGTGKTTLIKSLVKRYTKHSLTAIQGPITVVSSKKRRLTFLECDNSLTSMIDISKIADIVLLLIDGNFGFEMETMEFLNIMATHGLPSNIFGILTHLDLFKSQSVLRTTKKRLKHRFWSELYQGAKLFYLSGVINGRYPDREIHNLSRFISVMKNPRPLVWRNSHYYLLADRMVDLTDPVAIEENHKTDRTVALYGYVRGLNIPADGGRVHIPGVGDLSIASVEALPDPCPTPARAQAEGKSRRRLGEKQKLIYAPMSDVGGVLVDKDAVYINVPSQNFEEGAEGQGVGERLVVGLQKGKKGEAEGVRLFSNGEMIKKVQDDDEDVGNVGRKHIRKGRALDKQPNENDTVELEDDDEEEENEEFFGDEDASDDDRATAVSLKPGRALQDNITKFGSGTDDVAFADSDSDLGSLSDVSERSLDDGELPSDAEVAESDDEDVPQWKSNLADNAKKMWSNNPNGRTTSLSRLLYDETLTPNQVIQKWRGDVVEASEQSAESQGSDEEDFFKKVENEDDDDEVNTQKGKKTKKILDRSMPMYDFEKLEKYWSEEAALEDLRSRFITANLLDEKEGGGGGEFEGIADDDDDEGDGVFEDLETGEKHGGDHEGDDEDDEDDDEGDDEDSSEGEESGGDNEELSLEEEREKNARKKEELKLRFEEEDREGINNDKTGTRDDDEEGFGEDDWYDAQKAKIAKQLAVNKAEFEQLDDGTRVRVEGYRAGTYARVVLSNVPHEFVTNFDPIYPILIGGLTPTEDRFGFLQVRIKRHRWHKKILKTNDPLIFSLGWRRFQSIPVYSTSDSRTRNRMLKYTPEHMHCFGTFYGPLIAPNTGFCAVQSLSSKTPGFRVSATGVVLNVDQSTEIVKKLKLTGIPYKIWKNTSFIKDMFTSSLEVAKFEGAAIRTVSGIRGQIKRALAKPDGHFRATFEDKILMSDIVFLRAWYPVKPRKFYNPVTNLLLEGKGEEAKLWQGMRLTGELRRDMAIATPNLPNSAYRKIERPKRNFNPLRVPRAVQKDLPFASQIAQMKPRKKETYASKRAVVLGGEEKRARDLMQKISTMKNEKEAKRREAKEAKRDIYRKKVAENLEMKAAREKKEKDEYWAKEGKKRRHSEVGGGRGGRGGSRGGSKRSKREADD
;
A
#
# COMPACT_ATOMS: atom_id res chain seq x y z
N MET A 1 64.87 -28.83 69.35
CA MET A 1 65.19 -29.89 68.37
C MET A 1 63.93 -30.17 67.56
N ASP A 2 63.58 -29.26 66.66
CA ASP A 2 62.17 -28.89 66.50
C ASP A 2 61.59 -29.39 65.18
N GLN A 3 60.45 -30.08 65.28
CA GLN A 3 59.81 -30.75 64.15
C GLN A 3 58.91 -29.77 63.40
N SER A 4 59.36 -29.34 62.20
CA SER A 4 58.53 -28.56 61.26
C SER A 4 57.44 -29.45 60.65
N ASN A 5 56.36 -29.68 61.40
CA ASN A 5 55.19 -30.42 60.94
C ASN A 5 54.51 -29.65 59.79
N LYS A 6 54.35 -30.30 58.64
CA LYS A 6 53.65 -29.71 57.49
C LYS A 6 52.15 -29.70 57.75
N THR A 7 51.52 -28.56 57.51
CA THR A 7 50.07 -28.38 57.60
C THR A 7 49.33 -29.30 56.63
N HIS A 8 48.14 -29.75 57.05
CA HIS A 8 47.24 -30.46 56.14
C HIS A 8 46.57 -29.46 55.18
N ARG A 9 46.47 -29.84 53.91
CA ARG A 9 45.94 -29.00 52.84
C ARG A 9 44.47 -28.62 53.12
N LYS A 10 44.15 -27.32 53.16
CA LYS A 10 42.77 -26.81 53.32
C LYS A 10 41.82 -27.55 52.34
N PRO A 11 40.62 -27.98 52.78
CA PRO A 11 39.70 -28.73 51.94
C PRO A 11 39.22 -27.86 50.77
N LYS A 12 38.96 -28.48 49.62
CA LYS A 12 38.69 -27.71 48.39
C LYS A 12 37.35 -26.99 48.45
N GLU A 13 37.42 -25.69 48.72
CA GLU A 13 36.36 -24.70 48.62
C GLU A 13 35.41 -24.97 47.45
N LYS A 14 34.11 -25.09 47.77
CA LYS A 14 33.04 -25.17 46.78
C LYS A 14 32.18 -23.93 46.95
N LYS A 15 32.47 -22.88 46.18
CA LYS A 15 31.66 -21.65 46.13
C LYS A 15 30.17 -22.02 46.12
N LYS A 16 29.47 -21.68 47.20
CA LYS A 16 28.04 -21.98 47.38
C LYS A 16 27.28 -21.34 46.21
N PHE A 17 26.43 -22.10 45.53
CA PHE A 17 25.70 -21.57 44.38
C PHE A 17 24.56 -20.67 44.88
N THR A 18 24.78 -19.35 44.88
CA THR A 18 23.90 -18.32 45.47
C THR A 18 22.61 -18.05 44.68
N ARG A 19 22.28 -18.86 43.67
CA ARG A 19 21.03 -18.79 42.90
C ARG A 19 20.19 -20.04 43.11
N GLN A 20 18.89 -19.95 42.77
CA GLN A 20 17.92 -21.03 42.93
C GLN A 20 18.41 -22.39 42.39
N ASN A 21 18.18 -23.46 43.16
CA ASN A 21 18.71 -24.80 42.89
C ASN A 21 18.21 -25.40 41.55
N PRO A 22 19.05 -25.50 40.50
CA PRO A 22 18.60 -25.92 39.17
C PRO A 22 18.18 -27.40 39.09
N LYS A 23 18.48 -28.22 40.12
CA LYS A 23 17.99 -29.60 40.21
C LYS A 23 16.55 -29.67 40.75
N ALA A 24 16.09 -28.67 41.50
CA ALA A 24 14.71 -28.59 41.97
C ALA A 24 13.76 -28.18 40.84
N PHE A 25 14.19 -27.27 39.97
CA PHE A 25 13.44 -26.80 38.80
C PHE A 25 13.56 -27.73 37.56
N ALA A 26 13.89 -29.00 37.77
CA ALA A 26 14.01 -30.00 36.70
C ALA A 26 12.64 -30.59 36.31
N PHE A 27 12.33 -30.59 35.01
CA PHE A 27 11.04 -31.10 34.51
C PHE A 27 10.92 -32.62 34.58
N ALA A 28 9.86 -33.13 35.22
CA ALA A 28 9.60 -34.57 35.38
C ALA A 28 9.45 -35.39 34.08
N ASN A 29 9.25 -34.74 32.93
CA ASN A 29 9.04 -35.41 31.63
C ASN A 29 9.75 -34.67 30.47
N PRO A 30 11.10 -34.67 30.41
CA PRO A 30 11.85 -33.86 29.46
C PRO A 30 11.54 -34.19 27.99
N GLY A 31 11.37 -35.47 27.64
CA GLY A 31 11.00 -35.88 26.27
C GLY A 31 9.57 -35.50 25.84
N LYS A 32 8.66 -35.22 26.79
CA LYS A 32 7.34 -34.65 26.48
C LYS A 32 7.47 -33.13 26.30
N LEU A 33 8.18 -32.47 27.21
CA LEU A 33 8.43 -31.02 27.12
C LEU A 33 9.14 -30.67 25.81
N GLN A 34 10.20 -31.39 25.42
CA GLN A 34 10.92 -31.14 24.18
C GLN A 34 10.01 -31.22 22.94
N LYS A 35 9.13 -32.24 22.86
CA LYS A 35 8.15 -32.38 21.77
C LYS A 35 7.05 -31.31 21.79
N GLN A 36 6.72 -30.79 22.96
CA GLN A 36 5.78 -29.68 23.13
C GLN A 36 6.43 -28.35 22.75
N ALA A 37 7.69 -28.12 23.15
CA ALA A 37 8.49 -26.95 22.85
C ALA A 37 8.75 -26.83 21.35
N THR A 38 9.28 -27.87 20.69
CA THR A 38 9.49 -27.84 19.23
C THR A 38 8.17 -27.58 18.49
N ARG A 39 7.09 -28.27 18.87
CA ARG A 39 5.75 -28.00 18.32
C ARG A 39 5.26 -26.57 18.60
N SER A 40 5.62 -25.95 19.73
CA SER A 40 5.23 -24.57 20.02
C SER A 40 6.04 -23.56 19.22
N HIS A 41 7.35 -23.75 19.05
CA HIS A 41 8.18 -22.93 18.15
C HIS A 41 7.71 -23.08 16.69
N ASP A 42 7.49 -24.31 16.22
CA ASP A 42 6.87 -24.60 14.91
C ASP A 42 5.54 -23.85 14.70
N VAL A 43 4.76 -23.61 15.76
CA VAL A 43 3.46 -22.92 15.68
C VAL A 43 3.60 -21.40 15.85
N LYS A 44 4.58 -20.93 16.62
CA LYS A 44 4.96 -19.51 16.76
C LYS A 44 5.53 -18.97 15.44
N GLU A 45 6.54 -19.63 14.88
CA GLU A 45 7.13 -19.34 13.57
C GLU A 45 6.05 -19.19 12.48
N LYS A 46 5.05 -20.08 12.46
CA LYS A 46 3.94 -20.06 11.49
C LYS A 46 2.87 -18.99 11.76
N ARG A 47 2.97 -18.24 12.86
CA ARG A 47 2.19 -17.01 13.15
C ARG A 47 2.94 -15.75 12.74
N LEU A 48 4.28 -15.77 12.72
CA LEU A 48 5.09 -14.65 12.25
C LEU A 48 4.79 -14.38 10.77
N HIS A 49 4.60 -13.11 10.43
CA HIS A 49 4.39 -12.61 9.08
C HIS A 49 5.15 -11.30 8.93
N VAL A 50 5.36 -10.83 7.69
CA VAL A 50 5.87 -9.46 7.47
C VAL A 50 4.88 -8.46 8.08
N PRO A 51 5.28 -7.61 9.05
CA PRO A 51 4.40 -6.57 9.59
C PRO A 51 4.05 -5.58 8.46
N MET A 52 2.76 -5.24 8.37
CA MET A 52 2.20 -4.39 7.32
C MET A 52 1.15 -3.47 7.95
N VAL A 53 1.17 -2.19 7.57
CA VAL A 53 0.18 -1.21 8.04
C VAL A 53 -1.19 -1.57 7.47
N ASP A 54 -2.13 -1.91 8.36
CA ASP A 54 -3.55 -1.94 8.02
C ASP A 54 -4.09 -0.51 8.09
N ARG A 55 -4.80 -0.06 7.05
CA ARG A 55 -5.39 1.29 6.94
C ARG A 55 -6.91 1.25 7.00
N LEU A 56 -7.51 0.12 7.41
CA LEU A 56 -8.96 -0.01 7.49
C LEU A 56 -9.54 0.90 8.59
N PRO A 57 -10.46 1.83 8.27
CA PRO A 57 -11.10 2.69 9.27
C PRO A 57 -12.16 1.93 10.07
N GLU A 58 -12.62 2.55 11.17
CA GLU A 58 -13.64 1.97 12.07
C GLU A 58 -14.98 1.75 11.36
N GLU A 59 -15.47 2.73 10.58
CA GLU A 59 -16.56 2.57 9.62
C GLU A 59 -16.03 2.01 8.29
N ALA A 60 -15.59 0.75 8.29
CA ALA A 60 -15.00 0.10 7.12
C ALA A 60 -15.91 0.11 5.87
N PRO A 61 -15.38 0.33 4.66
CA PRO A 61 -16.15 0.25 3.41
C PRO A 61 -16.69 -1.17 3.17
N PRO A 62 -17.80 -1.35 2.40
CA PRO A 62 -18.42 -2.64 2.20
C PRO A 62 -17.51 -3.59 1.39
N LEU A 63 -17.13 -4.75 1.96
CA LEU A 63 -16.14 -5.64 1.35
C LEU A 63 -16.59 -6.12 -0.04
N ILE A 64 -15.71 -6.05 -1.03
CA ILE A 64 -16.03 -6.43 -2.42
C ILE A 64 -16.02 -7.95 -2.56
N VAL A 65 -17.18 -8.52 -2.87
CA VAL A 65 -17.41 -9.94 -3.13
C VAL A 65 -17.59 -10.16 -4.64
N ALA A 66 -16.48 -10.42 -5.33
CA ALA A 66 -16.49 -10.69 -6.76
C ALA A 66 -16.98 -12.11 -7.06
N VAL A 67 -17.98 -12.22 -7.92
CA VAL A 67 -18.54 -13.49 -8.42
C VAL A 67 -17.99 -13.74 -9.81
N VAL A 68 -17.07 -14.70 -9.92
CA VAL A 68 -16.25 -14.93 -11.11
C VAL A 68 -16.38 -16.38 -11.55
N GLY A 69 -16.54 -16.59 -12.86
CA GLY A 69 -16.74 -17.91 -13.45
C GLY A 69 -16.95 -17.81 -14.95
N PRO A 70 -16.89 -18.95 -15.66
CA PRO A 70 -17.12 -19.00 -17.10
C PRO A 70 -18.57 -18.65 -17.47
N PRO A 71 -18.85 -18.42 -18.77
CA PRO A 71 -20.23 -18.25 -19.25
C PRO A 71 -21.12 -19.45 -18.88
N GLY A 72 -22.38 -19.19 -18.57
CA GLY A 72 -23.38 -20.21 -18.28
C GLY A 72 -23.33 -20.89 -16.90
N THR A 73 -22.29 -20.69 -16.07
CA THR A 73 -22.13 -21.47 -14.82
C THR A 73 -23.03 -21.08 -13.63
N GLY A 74 -23.91 -20.08 -13.80
CA GLY A 74 -24.84 -19.62 -12.76
C GLY A 74 -24.37 -18.47 -11.87
N LYS A 75 -23.56 -17.54 -12.41
CA LYS A 75 -23.08 -16.34 -11.70
C LYS A 75 -24.25 -15.48 -11.18
N THR A 76 -25.14 -15.05 -12.05
CA THR A 76 -26.31 -14.22 -11.71
C THR A 76 -27.30 -14.94 -10.78
N THR A 77 -27.52 -16.25 -10.96
CA THR A 77 -28.42 -17.04 -10.09
C THR A 77 -27.86 -17.22 -8.69
N LEU A 78 -26.52 -17.27 -8.54
CA LEU A 78 -25.86 -17.23 -7.23
C LEU A 78 -26.12 -15.91 -6.51
N ILE A 79 -25.93 -14.77 -7.19
CA ILE A 79 -26.14 -13.44 -6.57
C ILE A 79 -27.61 -13.26 -6.20
N LYS A 80 -28.56 -13.59 -7.10
CA LYS A 80 -30.01 -13.60 -6.78
C LYS A 80 -30.33 -14.41 -5.53
N SER A 81 -29.70 -15.58 -5.36
CA SER A 81 -29.89 -16.45 -4.19
C SER A 81 -29.28 -15.87 -2.92
N LEU A 82 -28.07 -15.29 -2.99
CA LEU A 82 -27.41 -14.65 -1.85
C LEU A 82 -28.14 -13.38 -1.39
N VAL A 83 -28.53 -12.50 -2.32
CA VAL A 83 -29.28 -11.27 -2.00
C VAL A 83 -30.62 -11.60 -1.36
N LYS A 84 -31.40 -12.55 -1.91
CA LYS A 84 -32.67 -13.02 -1.32
C LYS A 84 -32.46 -13.61 0.08
N ARG A 85 -31.30 -14.23 0.36
CA ARG A 85 -30.96 -14.77 1.67
C ARG A 85 -30.63 -13.69 2.71
N TYR A 86 -29.90 -12.64 2.32
CA TYR A 86 -29.54 -11.54 3.22
C TYR A 86 -30.70 -10.55 3.45
N THR A 87 -31.32 -10.09 2.36
CA THR A 87 -32.20 -8.90 2.35
C THR A 87 -33.69 -9.21 2.28
N LYS A 88 -34.06 -10.47 1.98
CA LYS A 88 -35.43 -10.90 1.65
C LYS A 88 -36.07 -10.30 0.39
N HIS A 89 -35.47 -9.30 -0.26
CA HIS A 89 -35.88 -8.82 -1.58
C HIS A 89 -35.43 -9.77 -2.70
N SER A 90 -36.15 -9.78 -3.82
CA SER A 90 -35.82 -10.58 -5.01
C SER A 90 -35.64 -9.66 -6.21
N LEU A 91 -34.50 -9.78 -6.90
CA LEU A 91 -34.15 -8.98 -8.08
C LEU A 91 -34.44 -9.78 -9.35
N THR A 92 -35.11 -9.19 -10.33
CA THR A 92 -35.37 -9.84 -11.64
C THR A 92 -34.17 -9.69 -12.58
N ALA A 93 -33.59 -8.50 -12.69
CA ALA A 93 -32.32 -8.21 -13.33
C ALA A 93 -31.24 -7.89 -12.30
N ILE A 94 -29.98 -8.18 -12.62
CA ILE A 94 -28.80 -7.78 -11.84
C ILE A 94 -27.86 -7.06 -12.79
N GLN A 95 -27.55 -5.82 -12.45
CA GLN A 95 -26.67 -4.91 -13.18
C GLN A 95 -25.98 -4.00 -12.16
N GLY A 96 -24.71 -3.69 -12.40
CA GLY A 96 -23.87 -2.95 -11.46
C GLY A 96 -23.55 -3.70 -10.15
N PRO A 97 -22.93 -3.01 -9.19
CA PRO A 97 -22.69 -3.53 -7.85
C PRO A 97 -23.96 -3.52 -6.97
N ILE A 98 -24.08 -4.52 -6.09
CA ILE A 98 -25.18 -4.65 -5.11
C ILE A 98 -24.61 -4.66 -3.70
N THR A 99 -24.82 -3.58 -2.94
CA THR A 99 -24.40 -3.48 -1.54
C THR A 99 -25.52 -3.96 -0.59
N VAL A 100 -25.18 -4.82 0.38
CA VAL A 100 -26.12 -5.36 1.39
C VAL A 100 -25.52 -5.36 2.79
N VAL A 101 -26.36 -5.17 3.81
CA VAL A 101 -25.96 -5.32 5.21
C VAL A 101 -25.93 -6.81 5.59
N SER A 102 -24.76 -7.32 5.97
CA SER A 102 -24.54 -8.73 6.33
C SER A 102 -24.44 -8.96 7.84
N SER A 103 -23.96 -7.97 8.60
CA SER A 103 -23.79 -8.02 10.05
C SER A 103 -23.71 -6.59 10.61
N LYS A 104 -23.86 -6.41 11.92
CA LYS A 104 -23.93 -5.08 12.57
C LYS A 104 -22.72 -4.17 12.28
N LYS A 105 -21.53 -4.74 12.11
CA LYS A 105 -20.29 -4.03 11.73
C LYS A 105 -19.84 -4.30 10.28
N ARG A 106 -20.67 -4.92 9.43
CA ARG A 106 -20.27 -5.32 8.06
C ARG A 106 -21.38 -5.27 7.02
N ARG A 107 -21.11 -4.47 5.99
CA ARG A 107 -21.78 -4.42 4.68
C ARG A 107 -20.89 -5.14 3.64
N LEU A 108 -21.50 -5.70 2.60
CA LEU A 108 -20.83 -6.46 1.52
C LEU A 108 -21.31 -5.91 0.17
N THR A 109 -20.42 -5.72 -0.80
CA THR A 109 -20.78 -5.35 -2.18
C THR A 109 -20.59 -6.56 -3.08
N PHE A 110 -21.68 -7.16 -3.57
CA PHE A 110 -21.64 -8.19 -4.60
C PHE A 110 -21.43 -7.56 -5.98
N LEU A 111 -20.58 -8.18 -6.79
CA LEU A 111 -20.26 -7.73 -8.15
C LEU A 111 -20.15 -8.96 -9.05
N GLU A 112 -20.89 -8.99 -10.16
CA GLU A 112 -20.74 -10.02 -11.20
C GLU A 112 -19.57 -9.66 -12.12
N CYS A 113 -18.73 -10.65 -12.42
CA CYS A 113 -17.71 -10.53 -13.46
C CYS A 113 -18.26 -11.05 -14.79
N ASP A 114 -18.31 -10.21 -15.82
CA ASP A 114 -18.53 -10.62 -17.21
C ASP A 114 -17.40 -11.54 -17.72
N ASN A 115 -17.53 -12.03 -18.95
CA ASN A 115 -16.62 -13.01 -19.52
C ASN A 115 -15.37 -12.35 -20.17
N SER A 116 -15.23 -11.02 -20.15
CA SER A 116 -14.09 -10.33 -20.74
C SER A 116 -12.84 -10.41 -19.85
N LEU A 117 -11.69 -10.64 -20.50
CA LEU A 117 -10.40 -10.64 -19.82
C LEU A 117 -10.05 -9.25 -19.23
N THR A 118 -10.64 -8.19 -19.78
CA THR A 118 -10.55 -6.81 -19.30
C THR A 118 -11.12 -6.65 -17.90
N SER A 119 -12.39 -7.01 -17.68
CA SER A 119 -13.01 -6.90 -16.35
C SER A 119 -12.42 -7.89 -15.36
N MET A 120 -12.09 -9.11 -15.79
CA MET A 120 -11.34 -10.07 -14.98
C MET A 120 -10.03 -9.47 -14.44
N ILE A 121 -9.34 -8.64 -15.23
CA ILE A 121 -8.14 -7.92 -14.79
C ILE A 121 -8.47 -6.86 -13.75
N ASP A 122 -9.49 -6.03 -13.94
CA ASP A 122 -9.78 -4.91 -13.02
C ASP A 122 -10.35 -5.41 -11.69
N ILE A 123 -11.31 -6.34 -11.76
CA ILE A 123 -11.93 -6.98 -10.60
C ILE A 123 -10.87 -7.70 -9.75
N SER A 124 -9.85 -8.30 -10.36
CA SER A 124 -8.73 -8.93 -9.63
C SER A 124 -7.95 -7.95 -8.74
N LYS A 125 -7.88 -6.66 -9.12
CA LYS A 125 -7.16 -5.63 -8.36
C LYS A 125 -7.94 -5.24 -7.10
N ILE A 126 -9.27 -5.25 -7.15
CA ILE A 126 -10.15 -4.72 -6.09
C ILE A 126 -10.85 -5.77 -5.21
N ALA A 127 -11.04 -7.01 -5.66
CA ALA A 127 -11.85 -8.01 -4.95
C ALA A 127 -11.25 -8.45 -3.60
N ASP A 128 -11.99 -8.28 -2.50
CA ASP A 128 -11.59 -8.68 -1.13
C ASP A 128 -11.94 -10.14 -0.83
N ILE A 129 -13.07 -10.58 -1.39
CA ILE A 129 -13.57 -11.96 -1.34
C ILE A 129 -13.89 -12.38 -2.78
N VAL A 130 -13.56 -13.61 -3.14
CA VAL A 130 -13.84 -14.17 -4.46
C VAL A 130 -14.68 -15.43 -4.33
N LEU A 131 -15.82 -15.44 -5.03
CA LEU A 131 -16.64 -16.62 -5.25
C LEU A 131 -16.34 -17.13 -6.66
N LEU A 132 -15.46 -18.14 -6.76
CA LEU A 132 -15.05 -18.73 -8.03
C LEU A 132 -15.98 -19.89 -8.40
N LEU A 133 -16.85 -19.69 -9.38
CA LEU A 133 -17.71 -20.73 -9.91
C LEU A 133 -16.93 -21.68 -10.83
N ILE A 134 -17.20 -22.98 -10.68
CA ILE A 134 -16.61 -24.07 -11.45
C ILE A 134 -17.76 -25.01 -11.81
N ASP A 135 -17.97 -25.26 -13.10
CA ASP A 135 -18.91 -26.28 -13.54
C ASP A 135 -18.42 -27.66 -13.07
N GLY A 136 -19.28 -28.41 -12.37
CA GLY A 136 -18.90 -29.72 -11.83
C GLY A 136 -18.72 -30.80 -12.90
N ASN A 137 -19.52 -30.73 -13.96
CA ASN A 137 -19.63 -31.72 -15.03
C ASN A 137 -18.54 -31.50 -16.10
N PHE A 138 -18.32 -30.26 -16.52
CA PHE A 138 -17.23 -29.87 -17.42
C PHE A 138 -15.87 -29.81 -16.71
N GLY A 139 -15.83 -29.21 -15.51
CA GLY A 139 -14.63 -29.04 -14.70
C GLY A 139 -13.96 -27.66 -14.82
N PHE A 140 -12.63 -27.63 -14.85
CA PHE A 140 -11.86 -26.38 -14.89
C PHE A 140 -11.73 -25.83 -16.32
N GLU A 141 -12.33 -24.67 -16.54
CA GLU A 141 -12.19 -23.91 -17.78
C GLU A 141 -11.02 -22.92 -17.75
N MET A 142 -10.56 -22.53 -18.95
CA MET A 142 -9.42 -21.65 -19.14
C MET A 142 -9.58 -20.31 -18.42
N GLU A 143 -10.80 -19.76 -18.39
CA GLU A 143 -11.08 -18.44 -17.80
C GLU A 143 -10.90 -18.44 -16.27
N THR A 144 -11.41 -19.47 -15.58
CA THR A 144 -11.19 -19.65 -14.13
C THR A 144 -9.71 -19.72 -13.80
N MET A 145 -8.93 -20.39 -14.67
CA MET A 145 -7.50 -20.57 -14.53
C MET A 145 -6.72 -19.29 -14.90
N GLU A 146 -7.20 -18.49 -15.84
CA GLU A 146 -6.63 -17.18 -16.19
C GLU A 146 -6.82 -16.20 -15.05
N PHE A 147 -8.04 -16.03 -14.54
CA PHE A 147 -8.35 -15.16 -13.41
C PHE A 147 -7.53 -15.51 -12.15
N LEU A 148 -7.40 -16.80 -11.82
CA LEU A 148 -6.53 -17.26 -10.72
C LEU A 148 -5.06 -16.83 -10.88
N ASN A 149 -4.49 -16.93 -12.10
CA ASN A 149 -3.10 -16.50 -12.32
C ASN A 149 -2.95 -14.97 -12.41
N ILE A 150 -3.99 -14.24 -12.81
CA ILE A 150 -4.02 -12.76 -12.79
C ILE A 150 -4.03 -12.26 -11.34
N MET A 151 -4.94 -12.75 -10.49
CA MET A 151 -4.93 -12.46 -9.05
C MET A 151 -3.58 -12.78 -8.40
N ALA A 152 -2.98 -13.94 -8.73
CA ALA A 152 -1.66 -14.31 -8.21
C ALA A 152 -0.53 -13.32 -8.60
N THR A 153 -0.73 -12.44 -9.59
CA THR A 153 0.23 -11.37 -9.93
C THR A 153 -0.10 -9.99 -9.36
N HIS A 154 -1.38 -9.66 -9.19
CA HIS A 154 -1.81 -8.36 -8.62
C HIS A 154 -1.94 -8.39 -7.08
N GLY A 155 -2.09 -9.57 -6.49
CA GLY A 155 -2.21 -9.79 -5.06
C GLY A 155 -3.33 -10.78 -4.77
N LEU A 156 -3.01 -11.96 -4.25
CA LEU A 156 -4.02 -12.99 -3.96
C LEU A 156 -4.81 -12.60 -2.68
N PRO A 157 -6.13 -12.36 -2.75
CA PRO A 157 -6.93 -12.13 -1.54
C PRO A 157 -6.97 -13.39 -0.68
N SER A 158 -7.06 -13.23 0.64
CA SER A 158 -7.04 -14.36 1.59
C SER A 158 -8.28 -15.26 1.49
N ASN A 159 -9.39 -14.73 0.96
CA ASN A 159 -10.73 -15.30 1.08
C ASN A 159 -11.26 -15.72 -0.31
N ILE A 160 -10.70 -16.79 -0.88
CA ILE A 160 -11.15 -17.35 -2.16
C ILE A 160 -11.94 -18.64 -1.90
N PHE A 161 -13.21 -18.63 -2.28
CA PHE A 161 -14.14 -19.74 -2.14
C PHE A 161 -14.44 -20.35 -3.51
N GLY A 162 -14.13 -21.63 -3.69
CA GLY A 162 -14.60 -22.37 -4.86
C GLY A 162 -16.07 -22.72 -4.66
N ILE A 163 -16.89 -22.53 -5.69
CA ILE A 163 -18.30 -22.94 -5.72
C ILE A 163 -18.48 -23.85 -6.92
N LEU A 164 -18.84 -25.11 -6.65
CA LEU A 164 -18.94 -26.13 -7.68
C LEU A 164 -20.43 -26.39 -7.97
N THR A 165 -20.87 -26.01 -9.18
CA THR A 165 -22.27 -26.01 -9.65
C THR A 165 -22.56 -27.20 -10.60
N HIS A 166 -23.79 -27.29 -11.12
CA HIS A 166 -24.24 -28.30 -12.10
C HIS A 166 -23.98 -29.75 -11.65
N LEU A 167 -24.44 -30.06 -10.43
CA LEU A 167 -24.25 -31.38 -9.81
C LEU A 167 -25.44 -32.32 -9.98
N ASP A 168 -26.60 -31.75 -10.27
CA ASP A 168 -27.79 -32.37 -10.84
C ASP A 168 -27.53 -33.10 -12.17
N LEU A 169 -26.64 -32.58 -13.02
CA LEU A 169 -26.26 -33.23 -14.29
C LEU A 169 -25.60 -34.62 -14.13
N PHE A 170 -25.13 -34.99 -12.93
CA PHE A 170 -24.47 -36.28 -12.69
C PHE A 170 -25.45 -37.44 -12.51
N LYS A 171 -25.65 -38.22 -13.57
CA LYS A 171 -26.40 -39.49 -13.56
C LYS A 171 -25.88 -40.56 -12.58
N SER A 172 -24.68 -40.40 -11.98
CA SER A 172 -24.09 -41.41 -11.09
C SER A 172 -23.32 -40.81 -9.91
N GLN A 173 -23.67 -41.25 -8.71
CA GLN A 173 -23.13 -40.78 -7.43
C GLN A 173 -21.66 -41.17 -7.21
N SER A 174 -21.17 -42.26 -7.81
CA SER A 174 -19.75 -42.65 -7.73
C SER A 174 -18.88 -41.74 -8.60
N VAL A 175 -19.37 -41.37 -9.78
CA VAL A 175 -18.72 -40.39 -10.67
C VAL A 175 -18.73 -39.01 -9.99
N LEU A 176 -19.86 -38.55 -9.45
CA LEU A 176 -19.96 -37.30 -8.70
C LEU A 176 -18.92 -37.20 -7.57
N ARG A 177 -18.83 -38.23 -6.71
CA ARG A 177 -17.86 -38.29 -5.60
C ARG A 177 -16.41 -38.24 -6.12
N THR A 178 -16.12 -38.94 -7.21
CA THR A 178 -14.78 -38.98 -7.82
C THR A 178 -14.39 -37.64 -8.44
N THR A 179 -15.31 -37.00 -9.19
CA THR A 179 -15.08 -35.70 -9.81
C THR A 179 -14.96 -34.59 -8.77
N LYS A 180 -15.83 -34.56 -7.73
CA LYS A 180 -15.67 -33.66 -6.58
C LYS A 180 -14.29 -33.81 -5.92
N LYS A 181 -13.80 -35.04 -5.70
CA LYS A 181 -12.45 -35.29 -5.16
C LYS A 181 -11.35 -34.78 -6.11
N ARG A 182 -11.45 -35.05 -7.41
CA ARG A 182 -10.50 -34.59 -8.43
C ARG A 182 -10.41 -33.06 -8.50
N LEU A 183 -11.56 -32.39 -8.63
CA LEU A 183 -11.63 -30.92 -8.71
C LEU A 183 -11.13 -30.27 -7.41
N LYS A 184 -11.48 -30.81 -6.24
CA LYS A 184 -10.97 -30.36 -4.94
C LYS A 184 -9.45 -30.44 -4.81
N HIS A 185 -8.83 -31.56 -5.19
CA HIS A 185 -7.36 -31.67 -5.18
C HIS A 185 -6.71 -30.73 -6.19
N ARG A 186 -7.33 -30.49 -7.35
CA ARG A 186 -6.84 -29.53 -8.35
C ARG A 186 -6.90 -28.09 -7.84
N PHE A 187 -8.02 -27.69 -7.23
CA PHE A 187 -8.22 -26.40 -6.58
C PHE A 187 -7.16 -26.14 -5.49
N TRP A 188 -6.90 -27.14 -4.63
CA TRP A 188 -5.83 -27.09 -3.62
C TRP A 188 -4.43 -26.93 -4.21
N SER A 189 -4.16 -27.49 -5.40
CA SER A 189 -2.84 -27.41 -6.06
C SER A 189 -2.54 -26.06 -6.74
N GLU A 190 -3.54 -25.18 -6.88
CA GLU A 190 -3.40 -23.89 -7.58
C GLU A 190 -3.66 -22.68 -6.67
N LEU A 191 -4.30 -22.87 -5.52
CA LEU A 191 -4.43 -21.88 -4.45
C LEU A 191 -3.54 -22.26 -3.26
N TYR A 192 -4.11 -23.00 -2.31
CA TYR A 192 -3.42 -23.51 -1.13
C TYR A 192 -4.10 -24.78 -0.62
N GLN A 193 -3.33 -25.64 0.04
CA GLN A 193 -3.82 -26.89 0.60
C GLN A 193 -4.88 -26.63 1.67
N GLY A 194 -6.07 -27.19 1.50
CA GLY A 194 -7.18 -27.03 2.45
C GLY A 194 -8.16 -25.87 2.13
N ALA A 195 -7.97 -25.14 1.03
CA ALA A 195 -8.92 -24.14 0.54
C ALA A 195 -10.36 -24.69 0.46
N LYS A 196 -11.36 -23.83 0.73
CA LYS A 196 -12.76 -24.26 0.86
C LYS A 196 -13.45 -24.33 -0.51
N LEU A 197 -14.13 -25.44 -0.75
CA LEU A 197 -14.92 -25.74 -1.94
C LEU A 197 -16.34 -26.07 -1.49
N PHE A 198 -17.31 -25.26 -1.90
CA PHE A 198 -18.73 -25.49 -1.72
C PHE A 198 -19.29 -26.28 -2.90
N TYR A 199 -20.43 -26.93 -2.67
CA TYR A 199 -21.16 -27.68 -3.67
C TYR A 199 -22.59 -27.12 -3.68
N LEU A 200 -23.06 -26.68 -4.85
CA LEU A 200 -24.46 -26.28 -5.05
C LEU A 200 -25.11 -27.34 -5.95
N SER A 201 -26.20 -27.93 -5.47
CA SER A 201 -26.72 -29.18 -6.06
C SER A 201 -27.37 -28.95 -7.43
N GLY A 202 -28.44 -28.16 -7.49
CA GLY A 202 -29.18 -27.82 -8.71
C GLY A 202 -30.07 -26.60 -8.50
N VAL A 203 -30.70 -26.11 -9.56
CA VAL A 203 -31.53 -24.89 -9.51
C VAL A 203 -33.01 -25.24 -9.31
N ILE A 204 -33.66 -24.58 -8.34
CA ILE A 204 -35.09 -24.74 -8.00
C ILE A 204 -35.72 -23.34 -8.05
N ASN A 205 -36.81 -23.17 -8.82
CA ASN A 205 -37.51 -21.89 -9.01
C ASN A 205 -36.56 -20.71 -9.33
N GLY A 206 -35.58 -20.95 -10.21
CA GLY A 206 -34.57 -19.97 -10.63
C GLY A 206 -33.51 -19.60 -9.57
N ARG A 207 -33.44 -20.31 -8.44
CA ARG A 207 -32.53 -20.06 -7.31
C ARG A 207 -31.81 -21.34 -6.86
N TYR A 208 -30.73 -21.20 -6.10
CA TYR A 208 -30.04 -22.34 -5.48
C TYR A 208 -30.69 -22.73 -4.13
N PRO A 209 -30.47 -23.95 -3.61
CA PRO A 209 -31.15 -24.45 -2.42
C PRO A 209 -30.78 -23.65 -1.17
N ASP A 210 -31.80 -23.16 -0.46
CA ASP A 210 -31.67 -22.21 0.66
C ASP A 210 -30.73 -22.70 1.78
N ARG A 211 -30.65 -24.02 2.01
CA ARG A 211 -29.75 -24.64 3.00
C ARG A 211 -28.27 -24.56 2.58
N GLU A 212 -27.97 -24.70 1.29
CA GLU A 212 -26.61 -24.64 0.76
C GLU A 212 -26.13 -23.17 0.74
N ILE A 213 -27.00 -22.26 0.30
CA ILE A 213 -26.77 -20.81 0.32
C ILE A 213 -26.69 -20.25 1.75
N HIS A 214 -27.44 -20.80 2.71
CA HIS A 214 -27.28 -20.45 4.12
C HIS A 214 -25.91 -20.85 4.66
N ASN A 215 -25.40 -22.04 4.31
CA ASN A 215 -24.06 -22.46 4.70
C ASN A 215 -22.99 -21.54 4.08
N LEU A 216 -23.11 -21.21 2.79
CA LEU A 216 -22.18 -20.29 2.11
C LEU A 216 -22.17 -18.90 2.76
N SER A 217 -23.34 -18.27 2.96
CA SER A 217 -23.46 -16.96 3.62
C SER A 217 -22.95 -16.97 5.06
N ARG A 218 -23.12 -18.07 5.81
CA ARG A 218 -22.51 -18.24 7.15
C ARG A 218 -20.97 -18.20 7.08
N PHE A 219 -20.34 -18.79 6.08
CA PHE A 219 -18.89 -18.69 5.92
C PHE A 219 -18.46 -17.26 5.54
N ILE A 220 -19.08 -16.65 4.53
CA ILE A 220 -18.74 -15.29 4.07
C ILE A 220 -18.81 -14.28 5.23
N SER A 221 -19.91 -14.30 6.01
CA SER A 221 -20.15 -13.32 7.08
C SER A 221 -19.15 -13.41 8.25
N VAL A 222 -18.55 -14.59 8.49
CA VAL A 222 -17.76 -14.91 9.69
C VAL A 222 -16.23 -14.78 9.47
N MET A 223 -15.77 -14.53 8.24
CA MET A 223 -14.32 -14.41 7.95
C MET A 223 -13.62 -13.30 8.74
N LYS A 224 -12.29 -13.37 8.88
CA LYS A 224 -11.49 -12.20 9.27
C LYS A 224 -11.44 -11.18 8.12
N ASN A 225 -11.07 -9.95 8.45
CA ASN A 225 -10.79 -8.91 7.45
C ASN A 225 -9.73 -9.44 6.45
N PRO A 226 -9.75 -9.00 5.17
CA PRO A 226 -8.76 -9.43 4.19
C PRO A 226 -7.35 -9.03 4.65
N ARG A 227 -6.34 -9.81 4.26
CA ARG A 227 -4.94 -9.42 4.50
C ARG A 227 -4.66 -8.06 3.82
N PRO A 228 -4.01 -7.09 4.49
CA PRO A 228 -3.62 -5.84 3.84
C PRO A 228 -2.74 -6.11 2.61
N LEU A 229 -3.11 -5.50 1.49
CA LEU A 229 -2.39 -5.60 0.22
C LEU A 229 -1.75 -4.24 -0.07
N VAL A 230 -0.44 -4.22 -0.31
CA VAL A 230 0.33 -2.98 -0.49
C VAL A 230 -0.31 -2.04 -1.51
N TRP A 231 -0.81 -2.57 -2.64
CA TRP A 231 -1.50 -1.80 -3.67
C TRP A 231 -2.76 -1.08 -3.16
N ARG A 232 -3.62 -1.78 -2.41
CA ARG A 232 -4.87 -1.24 -1.86
C ARG A 232 -4.63 -0.29 -0.69
N ASN A 233 -3.56 -0.49 0.09
CA ASN A 233 -3.22 0.35 1.24
C ASN A 233 -2.32 1.55 0.87
N SER A 234 -2.02 1.76 -0.42
CA SER A 234 -1.23 2.91 -0.93
C SER A 234 -1.98 3.83 -1.89
N HIS A 235 -3.07 3.34 -2.51
CA HIS A 235 -3.89 4.12 -3.45
C HIS A 235 -5.31 4.25 -2.92
N TYR A 236 -5.93 5.42 -3.11
CA TYR A 236 -7.38 5.54 -3.02
C TYR A 236 -8.03 4.93 -4.26
N TYR A 237 -9.20 4.33 -4.10
CA TYR A 237 -10.02 3.85 -5.20
C TYR A 237 -11.51 3.89 -4.84
N LEU A 238 -12.36 4.01 -5.86
CA LEU A 238 -13.81 4.01 -5.71
C LEU A 238 -14.40 3.06 -6.76
N LEU A 239 -15.30 2.18 -6.33
CA LEU A 239 -16.17 1.41 -7.21
C LEU A 239 -17.45 2.22 -7.34
N ALA A 240 -17.81 2.62 -8.56
CA ALA A 240 -18.99 3.46 -8.75
C ALA A 240 -20.26 2.58 -8.70
N ASP A 241 -21.14 2.88 -7.75
CA ASP A 241 -22.44 2.27 -7.59
C ASP A 241 -23.49 2.93 -8.53
N ARG A 242 -23.37 4.24 -8.79
CA ARG A 242 -24.21 5.00 -9.74
C ARG A 242 -23.36 5.94 -10.62
N MET A 243 -23.79 6.15 -11.86
CA MET A 243 -23.23 7.10 -12.82
C MET A 243 -24.36 8.02 -13.33
N VAL A 244 -24.07 9.31 -13.52
CA VAL A 244 -24.99 10.35 -13.99
C VAL A 244 -24.20 11.35 -14.86
N ASP A 245 -24.75 11.76 -16.02
CA ASP A 245 -24.24 12.90 -16.81
C ASP A 245 -24.81 14.20 -16.20
N LEU A 246 -23.94 15.19 -15.94
CA LEU A 246 -24.30 16.52 -15.43
C LEU A 246 -24.10 17.61 -16.49
N THR A 247 -23.87 17.25 -17.76
CA THR A 247 -23.63 18.20 -18.84
C THR A 247 -24.92 18.94 -19.21
N ASP A 248 -24.84 20.27 -19.37
CA ASP A 248 -25.99 21.10 -19.73
C ASP A 248 -26.63 20.64 -21.05
N PRO A 249 -27.97 20.41 -21.09
CA PRO A 249 -28.65 19.94 -22.30
C PRO A 249 -28.43 20.81 -23.54
N VAL A 250 -28.28 22.13 -23.37
CA VAL A 250 -27.99 23.06 -24.48
C VAL A 250 -26.64 22.74 -25.14
N ALA A 251 -25.59 22.45 -24.37
CA ALA A 251 -24.29 22.05 -24.91
C ALA A 251 -24.32 20.67 -25.59
N ILE A 252 -25.25 19.80 -25.16
CA ILE A 252 -25.53 18.52 -25.81
C ILE A 252 -26.22 18.74 -27.16
N GLU A 253 -27.19 19.65 -27.25
CA GLU A 253 -27.92 19.98 -28.48
C GLU A 253 -27.04 20.71 -29.51
N GLU A 254 -26.25 21.71 -29.09
CA GLU A 254 -25.30 22.41 -29.97
C GLU A 254 -24.26 21.45 -30.57
N ASN A 255 -23.70 20.56 -29.75
CA ASN A 255 -22.63 19.66 -30.14
C ASN A 255 -22.72 18.34 -29.38
N HIS A 256 -23.40 17.33 -29.96
CA HIS A 256 -23.53 15.99 -29.34
C HIS A 256 -22.19 15.35 -28.93
N LYS A 257 -21.07 15.75 -29.56
CA LYS A 257 -19.70 15.25 -29.31
C LYS A 257 -18.90 16.04 -28.26
N THR A 258 -19.55 16.92 -27.50
CA THR A 258 -18.93 17.59 -26.33
C THR A 258 -18.45 16.57 -25.30
N ASP A 259 -17.24 16.79 -24.78
CA ASP A 259 -16.79 16.09 -23.57
C ASP A 259 -17.72 16.45 -22.40
N ARG A 260 -17.99 15.46 -21.54
CA ARG A 260 -19.05 15.49 -20.54
C ARG A 260 -18.52 15.69 -19.12
N THR A 261 -19.35 16.29 -18.28
CA THR A 261 -19.17 16.36 -16.83
C THR A 261 -19.93 15.19 -16.19
N VAL A 262 -19.23 14.17 -15.68
CA VAL A 262 -19.86 12.95 -15.18
C VAL A 262 -19.73 12.85 -13.67
N ALA A 263 -20.85 12.67 -12.97
CA ALA A 263 -20.87 12.34 -11.56
C ALA A 263 -20.87 10.82 -11.35
N LEU A 264 -19.89 10.33 -10.59
CA LEU A 264 -19.77 8.94 -10.17
C LEU A 264 -19.94 8.87 -8.65
N TYR A 265 -20.89 8.05 -8.20
CA TYR A 265 -21.23 7.88 -6.79
C TYR A 265 -20.75 6.51 -6.30
N GLY A 266 -20.14 6.43 -5.12
CA GLY A 266 -19.74 5.15 -4.54
C GLY A 266 -18.96 5.27 -3.23
N TYR A 267 -18.58 4.14 -2.65
CA TYR A 267 -17.78 4.10 -1.42
C TYR A 267 -16.29 4.30 -1.69
N VAL A 268 -15.67 5.19 -0.92
CA VAL A 268 -14.21 5.41 -0.90
C VAL A 268 -13.47 4.24 -0.24
N ARG A 269 -12.36 3.80 -0.83
CA ARG A 269 -11.62 2.59 -0.43
C ARG A 269 -10.11 2.78 -0.53
N GLY A 270 -9.36 2.06 0.30
CA GLY A 270 -7.91 2.07 0.29
C GLY A 270 -7.36 3.24 1.09
N LEU A 271 -6.63 4.14 0.43
CA LEU A 271 -6.31 5.46 0.98
C LEU A 271 -7.53 6.41 0.93
N ASN A 272 -7.43 7.55 1.59
CA ASN A 272 -8.39 8.66 1.49
C ASN A 272 -8.26 9.38 0.13
N ILE A 273 -9.36 9.93 -0.40
CA ILE A 273 -9.34 10.75 -1.61
C ILE A 273 -8.94 12.19 -1.22
N PRO A 274 -7.94 12.82 -1.86
CA PRO A 274 -7.62 14.23 -1.59
C PRO A 274 -8.81 15.13 -1.95
N ALA A 275 -9.01 16.22 -1.20
CA ALA A 275 -10.13 17.13 -1.45
C ALA A 275 -10.06 17.75 -2.86
N ASP A 276 -8.90 18.32 -3.19
CA ASP A 276 -8.62 19.01 -4.45
C ASP A 276 -7.47 18.36 -5.24
N GLY A 277 -7.37 18.67 -6.53
CA GLY A 277 -6.25 18.26 -7.39
C GLY A 277 -6.13 16.75 -7.68
N GLY A 278 -7.12 15.94 -7.28
CA GLY A 278 -7.10 14.49 -7.43
C GLY A 278 -7.01 14.02 -8.89
N ARG A 279 -5.98 13.24 -9.21
CA ARG A 279 -5.79 12.61 -10.53
C ARG A 279 -6.18 11.14 -10.48
N VAL A 280 -7.02 10.71 -11.42
CA VAL A 280 -7.62 9.37 -11.43
C VAL A 280 -7.47 8.69 -12.78
N HIS A 281 -7.48 7.35 -12.77
CA HIS A 281 -7.61 6.53 -13.97
C HIS A 281 -8.90 5.73 -13.90
N ILE A 282 -9.71 5.78 -14.96
CA ILE A 282 -10.81 4.83 -15.19
C ILE A 282 -10.34 3.78 -16.20
N PRO A 283 -10.13 2.52 -15.79
CA PRO A 283 -9.69 1.45 -16.69
C PRO A 283 -10.68 1.24 -17.84
N GLY A 284 -10.27 1.61 -19.06
CA GLY A 284 -11.12 1.51 -20.24
C GLY A 284 -11.60 2.85 -20.80
N VAL A 285 -11.39 3.95 -20.09
CA VAL A 285 -11.63 5.33 -20.54
C VAL A 285 -10.29 6.06 -20.70
N GLY A 286 -9.59 6.35 -19.60
CA GLY A 286 -8.38 7.17 -19.63
C GLY A 286 -7.95 7.69 -18.25
N ASP A 287 -6.98 8.62 -18.28
CA ASP A 287 -6.58 9.41 -17.12
C ASP A 287 -7.40 10.70 -17.10
N LEU A 288 -7.98 11.05 -15.96
CA LEU A 288 -8.90 12.18 -15.78
C LEU A 288 -8.52 12.99 -14.52
N SER A 289 -9.11 14.18 -14.40
CA SER A 289 -9.07 15.03 -13.20
C SER A 289 -10.40 14.96 -12.46
N ILE A 290 -10.33 14.91 -11.13
CA ILE A 290 -11.46 15.23 -10.26
C ILE A 290 -11.70 16.74 -10.35
N ALA A 291 -12.94 17.13 -10.58
CA ALA A 291 -13.40 18.53 -10.56
C ALA A 291 -13.95 18.92 -9.18
N SER A 292 -14.65 18.00 -8.51
CA SER A 292 -15.07 18.14 -7.11
C SER A 292 -15.38 16.79 -6.48
N VAL A 293 -15.33 16.73 -5.14
CA VAL A 293 -15.77 15.59 -4.34
C VAL A 293 -16.73 16.10 -3.27
N GLU A 294 -17.75 15.33 -2.95
CA GLU A 294 -18.71 15.61 -1.89
C GLU A 294 -18.98 14.34 -1.08
N ALA A 295 -18.96 14.45 0.25
CA ALA A 295 -19.39 13.39 1.16
C ALA A 295 -20.92 13.38 1.27
N LEU A 296 -21.52 12.20 1.06
CA LEU A 296 -22.96 12.00 1.17
C LEU A 296 -23.28 11.03 2.32
N PRO A 297 -24.50 11.11 2.90
CA PRO A 297 -24.97 10.11 3.83
C PRO A 297 -24.91 8.69 3.23
N ASP A 298 -24.46 7.72 4.04
CA ASP A 298 -24.35 6.32 3.63
C ASP A 298 -25.75 5.72 3.31
N PRO A 299 -26.00 5.17 2.11
CA PRO A 299 -27.27 4.52 1.76
C PRO A 299 -27.44 3.12 2.37
N CYS A 300 -26.41 2.53 2.99
CA CYS A 300 -26.47 1.26 3.72
C CYS A 300 -25.74 1.34 5.08
N PRO A 301 -26.21 2.22 5.99
CA PRO A 301 -25.55 2.51 7.27
C PRO A 301 -25.40 1.25 8.13
N THR A 302 -24.20 1.05 8.69
CA THR A 302 -23.97 -0.12 9.54
C THR A 302 -24.77 0.00 10.85
N PRO A 303 -25.55 -1.03 11.25
CA PRO A 303 -26.36 -0.95 12.47
C PRO A 303 -25.58 -0.80 13.78
N ALA A 304 -24.24 -0.86 13.76
CA ALA A 304 -23.40 -0.49 14.90
C ALA A 304 -23.41 1.02 15.17
N ARG A 305 -23.49 1.87 14.13
CA ARG A 305 -23.57 3.33 14.26
C ARG A 305 -24.81 3.75 15.04
N ALA A 306 -25.98 3.27 14.61
CA ALA A 306 -27.27 3.46 15.29
C ALA A 306 -27.48 2.58 16.55
N GLN A 307 -26.41 2.01 17.14
CA GLN A 307 -26.47 1.19 18.37
C GLN A 307 -25.33 1.48 19.34
N ALA A 308 -24.55 2.55 19.14
CA ALA A 308 -23.64 3.07 20.18
C ALA A 308 -24.44 3.43 21.46
N GLU A 309 -25.67 3.91 21.27
CA GLU A 309 -26.62 4.34 22.31
C GLU A 309 -27.44 3.19 22.93
N GLY A 310 -27.23 1.91 22.55
CA GLY A 310 -28.22 0.84 22.81
C GLY A 310 -27.70 -0.54 23.21
N LYS A 311 -28.48 -1.25 24.04
CA LYS A 311 -28.14 -2.60 24.57
C LYS A 311 -27.83 -3.62 23.44
N SER A 312 -26.60 -4.13 23.43
CA SER A 312 -26.02 -4.92 22.33
C SER A 312 -26.59 -6.33 22.17
N ARG A 313 -27.69 -6.47 21.40
CA ARG A 313 -28.28 -7.78 21.04
C ARG A 313 -27.44 -8.50 19.97
N ARG A 314 -27.30 -9.84 20.04
CA ARG A 314 -26.46 -10.62 19.10
C ARG A 314 -27.08 -10.92 17.72
N ARG A 315 -28.37 -10.65 17.50
CA ARG A 315 -29.08 -10.86 16.21
C ARG A 315 -29.24 -9.54 15.44
N LEU A 316 -29.34 -9.62 14.11
CA LEU A 316 -29.68 -8.52 13.21
C LEU A 316 -31.21 -8.45 13.04
N GLY A 317 -31.82 -7.26 13.12
CA GLY A 317 -33.27 -7.07 12.94
C GLY A 317 -33.70 -7.18 11.47
N GLU A 318 -35.02 -7.26 11.19
CA GLU A 318 -35.54 -7.25 9.80
C GLU A 318 -35.25 -5.90 9.12
N LYS A 319 -35.65 -4.79 9.76
CA LYS A 319 -35.41 -3.40 9.32
C LYS A 319 -33.92 -3.04 9.12
N GLN A 320 -33.00 -3.90 9.54
CA GLN A 320 -31.54 -3.70 9.46
C GLN A 320 -30.90 -4.46 8.29
N LYS A 321 -31.67 -5.17 7.46
CA LYS A 321 -31.21 -5.97 6.30
C LYS A 321 -31.27 -5.16 4.99
N LEU A 322 -30.72 -3.94 5.04
CA LEU A 322 -30.78 -2.98 3.94
C LEU A 322 -30.08 -3.50 2.66
N ILE A 323 -30.57 -3.01 1.52
CA ILE A 323 -30.05 -3.24 0.18
C ILE A 323 -29.89 -1.90 -0.53
N TYR A 324 -28.78 -1.73 -1.25
CA TYR A 324 -28.55 -0.62 -2.15
C TYR A 324 -27.95 -1.13 -3.46
N ALA A 325 -28.65 -0.92 -4.57
CA ALA A 325 -28.27 -1.41 -5.90
C ALA A 325 -28.91 -0.52 -6.99
N PRO A 326 -28.47 0.73 -7.16
CA PRO A 326 -29.19 1.73 -7.96
C PRO A 326 -29.19 1.45 -9.47
N MET A 327 -28.35 0.54 -9.96
CA MET A 327 -28.36 0.05 -11.35
C MET A 327 -29.20 -1.23 -11.54
N SER A 328 -29.65 -1.90 -10.47
CA SER A 328 -30.43 -3.14 -10.54
C SER A 328 -31.92 -2.88 -10.29
N ASP A 329 -32.77 -3.81 -10.73
CA ASP A 329 -34.16 -3.86 -10.29
C ASP A 329 -34.24 -4.16 -8.78
N VAL A 330 -34.73 -3.20 -7.99
CA VAL A 330 -35.00 -3.37 -6.56
C VAL A 330 -36.50 -3.24 -6.31
N GLY A 331 -37.19 -4.39 -6.28
CA GLY A 331 -38.60 -4.48 -5.87
C GLY A 331 -39.62 -4.24 -6.99
N GLY A 332 -39.22 -4.36 -8.25
CA GLY A 332 -40.04 -4.05 -9.42
C GLY A 332 -39.70 -2.69 -10.05
N VAL A 333 -38.68 -1.99 -9.57
CA VAL A 333 -38.25 -0.66 -10.06
C VAL A 333 -36.81 -0.74 -10.54
N LEU A 334 -36.60 -0.48 -11.83
CA LEU A 334 -35.31 -0.36 -12.49
C LEU A 334 -35.12 1.09 -12.96
N VAL A 335 -34.06 1.75 -12.49
CA VAL A 335 -33.70 3.11 -12.93
C VAL A 335 -32.62 3.00 -14.00
N ASP A 336 -32.98 3.28 -15.25
CA ASP A 336 -32.01 3.62 -16.31
C ASP A 336 -31.80 5.15 -16.31
N LYS A 337 -30.77 5.63 -17.02
CA LYS A 337 -30.23 7.01 -16.99
C LYS A 337 -31.27 8.10 -16.67
N ASP A 338 -32.27 8.21 -17.54
CA ASP A 338 -33.29 9.26 -17.54
C ASP A 338 -34.72 8.67 -17.41
N ALA A 339 -34.84 7.35 -17.21
CA ALA A 339 -36.09 6.61 -17.33
C ALA A 339 -36.26 5.54 -16.23
N VAL A 340 -37.40 5.57 -15.54
CA VAL A 340 -37.73 4.60 -14.49
C VAL A 340 -38.70 3.56 -15.05
N TYR A 341 -38.24 2.33 -15.20
CA TYR A 341 -39.05 1.18 -15.61
C TYR A 341 -39.63 0.50 -14.38
N ILE A 342 -40.96 0.48 -14.27
CA ILE A 342 -41.70 -0.19 -13.19
C ILE A 342 -42.40 -1.43 -13.75
N ASN A 343 -42.19 -2.58 -13.11
CA ASN A 343 -42.79 -3.86 -13.47
C ASN A 343 -43.72 -4.32 -12.35
N VAL A 344 -45.03 -4.11 -12.52
CA VAL A 344 -46.07 -4.54 -11.58
C VAL A 344 -46.50 -5.96 -11.97
N PRO A 345 -46.34 -6.98 -11.09
CA PRO A 345 -46.62 -8.38 -11.46
C PRO A 345 -48.11 -8.73 -11.71
N SER A 346 -49.01 -7.75 -11.57
CA SER A 346 -50.45 -7.89 -11.72
C SER A 346 -51.03 -6.61 -12.30
N GLN A 347 -51.72 -6.74 -13.45
CA GLN A 347 -52.37 -5.66 -14.22
C GLN A 347 -51.42 -4.63 -14.84
N ASN A 348 -51.15 -4.81 -16.14
CA ASN A 348 -51.00 -3.67 -17.05
C ASN A 348 -52.41 -3.28 -17.51
N PHE A 349 -52.77 -2.01 -17.44
CA PHE A 349 -54.07 -1.51 -17.92
C PHE A 349 -54.00 -1.30 -19.44
N GLU A 350 -54.48 -2.28 -20.21
CA GLU A 350 -54.54 -2.21 -21.67
C GLU A 350 -55.94 -1.79 -22.15
N GLU A 351 -56.01 -0.94 -23.19
CA GLU A 351 -57.29 -0.48 -23.73
C GLU A 351 -58.04 -1.61 -24.46
N GLY A 352 -59.31 -1.79 -24.12
CA GLY A 352 -60.20 -2.76 -24.76
C GLY A 352 -60.17 -4.17 -24.14
N ALA A 353 -59.51 -4.37 -23.01
CA ALA A 353 -59.60 -5.62 -22.25
C ALA A 353 -61.02 -5.86 -21.72
N GLU A 354 -61.60 -7.02 -21.97
CA GLU A 354 -62.89 -7.40 -21.38
C GLU A 354 -62.70 -7.73 -19.89
N GLY A 355 -63.28 -6.90 -19.01
CA GLY A 355 -63.16 -7.02 -17.56
C GLY A 355 -62.79 -5.72 -16.82
N GLN A 356 -62.53 -4.61 -17.52
CA GLN A 356 -62.14 -3.34 -16.90
C GLN A 356 -63.14 -2.85 -15.84
N GLY A 357 -62.63 -2.58 -14.62
CA GLY A 357 -63.43 -2.03 -13.52
C GLY A 357 -63.78 -0.55 -13.71
N VAL A 358 -64.76 -0.05 -12.93
CA VAL A 358 -65.22 1.36 -13.02
C VAL A 358 -64.06 2.35 -12.76
N GLY A 359 -63.24 2.10 -11.74
CA GLY A 359 -62.06 2.93 -11.44
C GLY A 359 -60.98 2.87 -12.52
N GLU A 360 -60.80 1.72 -13.18
CA GLU A 360 -59.84 1.56 -14.28
C GLU A 360 -60.26 2.37 -15.52
N ARG A 361 -61.54 2.28 -15.91
CA ARG A 361 -62.12 3.12 -16.97
C ARG A 361 -62.00 4.61 -16.65
N LEU A 362 -62.19 4.99 -15.38
CA LEU A 362 -62.09 6.37 -14.93
C LEU A 362 -60.64 6.88 -14.99
N VAL A 363 -59.65 6.07 -14.62
CA VAL A 363 -58.21 6.41 -14.77
C VAL A 363 -57.81 6.54 -16.24
N VAL A 364 -58.20 5.58 -17.10
CA VAL A 364 -57.93 5.66 -18.55
C VAL A 364 -58.62 6.87 -19.19
N GLY A 365 -59.83 7.20 -18.76
CA GLY A 365 -60.56 8.40 -19.16
C GLY A 365 -59.84 9.70 -18.75
N LEU A 366 -59.44 9.82 -17.48
CA LEU A 366 -58.68 10.97 -16.98
C LEU A 366 -57.33 11.14 -17.69
N GLN A 367 -56.64 10.04 -17.99
CA GLN A 367 -55.36 10.06 -18.72
C GLN A 367 -55.50 10.56 -20.16
N LYS A 368 -56.70 10.47 -20.76
CA LYS A 368 -57.05 11.07 -22.07
C LYS A 368 -57.67 12.47 -21.95
N GLY A 369 -58.23 12.83 -20.79
CA GLY A 369 -58.97 14.06 -20.50
C GLY A 369 -58.12 15.33 -20.48
N LYS A 370 -57.59 15.77 -21.64
CA LYS A 370 -56.93 17.07 -21.77
C LYS A 370 -57.92 18.23 -21.67
N LYS A 371 -57.91 18.93 -20.52
CA LYS A 371 -58.61 20.19 -20.21
C LYS A 371 -60.09 20.24 -20.64
N GLY A 372 -61.00 20.13 -19.68
CA GLY A 372 -62.40 20.54 -19.92
C GLY A 372 -62.47 22.02 -20.33
N GLU A 373 -63.24 22.32 -21.36
CA GLU A 373 -63.62 23.69 -21.68
C GLU A 373 -64.64 24.18 -20.64
N ALA A 374 -64.33 25.28 -19.95
CA ALA A 374 -65.27 25.93 -19.07
C ALA A 374 -66.25 26.77 -19.89
N GLU A 375 -67.52 26.39 -19.92
CA GLU A 375 -68.58 27.27 -20.40
C GLU A 375 -68.80 28.41 -19.39
N GLY A 376 -69.03 29.63 -19.90
CA GLY A 376 -69.20 30.82 -19.06
C GLY A 376 -70.59 30.84 -18.42
N VAL A 377 -70.65 31.22 -17.14
CA VAL A 377 -71.91 31.31 -16.39
C VAL A 377 -72.83 32.36 -17.02
N ARG A 378 -74.08 31.99 -17.27
CA ARG A 378 -75.16 32.92 -17.66
C ARG A 378 -75.95 33.32 -16.42
N LEU A 379 -76.11 34.62 -16.19
CA LEU A 379 -76.86 35.14 -15.04
C LEU A 379 -78.38 35.08 -15.21
N PHE A 380 -78.86 35.05 -16.46
CA PHE A 380 -80.29 34.90 -16.81
C PHE A 380 -80.43 34.04 -18.07
N SER A 381 -81.60 33.42 -18.27
CA SER A 381 -81.86 32.43 -19.34
C SER A 381 -81.54 32.93 -20.76
N ASN A 382 -81.80 34.21 -21.04
CA ASN A 382 -81.51 34.88 -22.31
C ASN A 382 -80.29 35.82 -22.26
N GLY A 383 -79.42 35.68 -21.25
CA GLY A 383 -78.19 36.47 -21.13
C GLY A 383 -77.01 35.91 -21.93
N GLU A 384 -76.11 36.78 -22.38
CA GLU A 384 -74.87 36.41 -23.06
C GLU A 384 -73.84 35.77 -22.11
N MET A 385 -72.98 34.87 -22.63
CA MET A 385 -71.95 34.20 -21.83
C MET A 385 -70.75 35.12 -21.58
N ILE A 386 -70.54 35.55 -20.33
CA ILE A 386 -69.33 36.25 -19.93
C ILE A 386 -68.14 35.26 -19.93
N LYS A 387 -67.09 35.55 -20.70
CA LYS A 387 -65.90 34.66 -20.85
C LYS A 387 -64.55 35.28 -20.45
N LYS A 388 -64.47 36.59 -20.20
CA LYS A 388 -63.33 37.28 -19.58
C LYS A 388 -63.79 38.52 -18.81
N VAL A 389 -63.06 38.84 -17.74
CA VAL A 389 -62.93 40.21 -17.23
C VAL A 389 -61.70 40.83 -17.90
N GLN A 390 -61.73 42.14 -18.15
CA GLN A 390 -60.57 42.90 -18.58
C GLN A 390 -59.92 43.56 -17.35
N ASP A 391 -58.63 43.30 -17.17
CA ASP A 391 -57.76 44.22 -16.43
C ASP A 391 -57.27 45.25 -17.46
N ASP A 392 -57.62 46.53 -17.28
CA ASP A 392 -57.13 47.63 -18.11
C ASP A 392 -56.04 48.40 -17.33
N ASP A 393 -54.82 48.43 -17.85
CA ASP A 393 -53.70 49.20 -17.30
C ASP A 393 -53.83 50.70 -17.67
N GLU A 394 -53.84 51.61 -16.68
CA GLU A 394 -53.53 53.03 -16.90
C GLU A 394 -52.27 53.45 -16.12
N ASP A 395 -51.20 53.70 -16.88
CA ASP A 395 -49.86 54.09 -16.41
C ASP A 395 -49.83 55.53 -15.87
N VAL A 396 -49.86 55.73 -14.54
CA VAL A 396 -49.43 57.00 -13.91
C VAL A 396 -48.65 56.81 -12.59
N GLY A 397 -47.32 56.88 -12.68
CA GLY A 397 -46.57 57.83 -11.86
C GLY A 397 -46.11 57.46 -10.43
N ASN A 398 -44.85 56.99 -10.37
CA ASN A 398 -43.76 57.66 -9.63
C ASN A 398 -43.53 57.37 -8.10
N VAL A 399 -42.25 57.51 -7.71
CA VAL A 399 -41.59 57.33 -6.39
C VAL A 399 -42.43 57.13 -5.10
N GLY A 400 -42.02 56.12 -4.30
CA GLY A 400 -41.00 56.39 -3.27
C GLY A 400 -41.34 56.25 -1.77
N ARG A 401 -40.62 55.30 -1.14
CA ARG A 401 -40.05 55.36 0.23
C ARG A 401 -40.97 55.49 1.48
N LYS A 402 -40.80 54.46 2.32
CA LYS A 402 -40.45 54.50 3.77
C LYS A 402 -41.54 54.47 4.88
N HIS A 403 -41.28 53.51 5.78
CA HIS A 403 -41.66 53.38 7.20
C HIS A 403 -43.07 52.90 7.59
N ILE A 404 -43.08 52.20 8.74
CA ILE A 404 -44.18 51.43 9.33
C ILE A 404 -44.40 51.94 10.76
N ARG A 405 -45.65 51.98 11.22
CA ARG A 405 -46.06 51.88 12.63
C ARG A 405 -47.22 50.87 12.76
N LYS A 406 -47.50 50.36 13.95
CA LYS A 406 -48.30 49.13 14.20
C LYS A 406 -49.77 49.46 14.63
N GLY A 407 -50.61 48.45 14.97
CA GLY A 407 -51.96 48.62 15.56
C GLY A 407 -52.57 47.35 16.23
N ARG A 408 -53.66 47.43 17.02
CA ARG A 408 -54.28 46.31 17.80
C ARG A 408 -55.73 46.00 17.41
N ALA A 409 -56.30 45.02 18.13
CA ALA A 409 -57.71 44.73 18.30
C ALA A 409 -58.15 44.89 19.77
N LEU A 410 -59.46 44.84 20.04
CA LEU A 410 -60.04 44.09 21.17
C LEU A 410 -61.55 43.76 20.97
N ASP A 411 -61.84 42.47 20.82
CA ASP A 411 -62.91 41.64 21.46
C ASP A 411 -64.45 41.84 21.26
N LYS A 412 -65.17 40.71 21.50
CA LYS A 412 -66.59 40.44 21.85
C LYS A 412 -67.78 40.56 20.86
N GLN A 413 -68.27 39.39 20.41
CA GLN A 413 -69.51 38.64 20.82
C GLN A 413 -70.80 39.39 21.29
N PRO A 414 -72.02 38.75 21.29
CA PRO A 414 -72.38 37.35 20.89
C PRO A 414 -73.67 37.16 20.03
N ASN A 415 -73.94 35.88 19.71
CA ASN A 415 -75.18 35.11 19.38
C ASN A 415 -76.57 35.76 19.17
N GLU A 416 -77.35 35.22 18.21
CA GLU A 416 -78.52 34.30 18.35
C GLU A 416 -79.20 34.12 16.95
N ASN A 417 -80.04 33.12 16.61
CA ASN A 417 -80.12 31.66 16.87
C ASN A 417 -81.14 31.07 15.82
N ASP A 418 -81.74 29.88 16.06
CA ASP A 418 -83.01 29.37 15.46
C ASP A 418 -83.06 28.88 13.98
N THR A 419 -83.87 27.89 13.56
CA THR A 419 -84.36 26.59 14.15
C THR A 419 -85.07 25.72 13.06
N VAL A 420 -85.50 24.47 13.39
CA VAL A 420 -86.61 23.64 12.81
C VAL A 420 -86.62 23.25 11.30
N GLU A 421 -87.28 22.20 10.76
CA GLU A 421 -87.86 20.88 11.21
C GLU A 421 -88.29 19.99 9.99
N LEU A 422 -88.68 18.72 10.26
CA LEU A 422 -89.73 17.88 9.59
C LEU A 422 -89.57 17.17 8.21
N GLU A 423 -90.32 16.05 8.09
CA GLU A 423 -91.01 15.40 6.94
C GLU A 423 -90.25 14.62 5.82
N ASP A 424 -90.14 13.30 6.01
CA ASP A 424 -90.82 12.16 5.32
C ASP A 424 -90.85 11.93 3.77
N ASP A 425 -90.76 10.63 3.40
CA ASP A 425 -91.24 9.86 2.21
C ASP A 425 -90.70 10.16 0.76
N ASP A 426 -90.52 9.20 -0.18
CA ASP A 426 -90.88 7.75 -0.21
C ASP A 426 -90.06 6.85 -1.21
N GLU A 427 -90.22 5.51 -1.07
CA GLU A 427 -90.05 4.34 -1.99
C GLU A 427 -88.70 3.88 -2.66
N GLU A 428 -88.24 2.67 -2.24
CA GLU A 428 -87.63 1.47 -2.95
C GLU A 428 -86.36 1.60 -3.84
N GLU A 429 -85.33 0.72 -3.87
CA GLU A 429 -85.02 -0.70 -3.50
C GLU A 429 -83.49 -0.80 -3.08
N GLU A 430 -82.78 -1.85 -2.61
CA GLU A 430 -82.94 -3.32 -2.43
C GLU A 430 -82.01 -3.89 -1.28
N ASN A 431 -82.13 -5.21 -1.02
CA ASN A 431 -81.47 -6.18 -0.10
C ASN A 431 -79.91 -6.33 -0.14
N GLU A 432 -79.13 -7.02 0.74
CA GLU A 432 -79.07 -7.56 2.15
C GLU A 432 -77.55 -7.92 2.42
N GLU A 433 -76.94 -8.39 3.54
CA GLU A 433 -77.20 -8.72 4.97
C GLU A 433 -76.33 -7.76 5.87
N PHE A 434 -76.26 -7.67 7.23
CA PHE A 434 -76.54 -8.50 8.43
C PHE A 434 -75.53 -9.66 8.71
N PHE A 435 -75.13 -10.08 9.94
CA PHE A 435 -75.29 -9.68 11.36
C PHE A 435 -73.92 -9.15 11.93
N GLY A 436 -73.70 -8.51 13.10
CA GLY A 436 -74.15 -8.68 14.51
C GLY A 436 -73.00 -9.28 15.38
N ASP A 437 -72.67 -8.90 16.62
CA ASP A 437 -73.32 -8.05 17.65
C ASP A 437 -72.28 -7.37 18.62
N GLU A 438 -72.74 -6.28 19.28
CA GLU A 438 -72.64 -5.84 20.71
C GLU A 438 -71.35 -6.12 21.56
N ASP A 439 -70.89 -5.28 22.51
CA ASP A 439 -71.50 -4.50 23.62
C ASP A 439 -70.50 -3.35 24.01
N ALA A 440 -70.73 -2.23 24.75
CA ALA A 440 -71.76 -1.75 25.69
C ALA A 440 -71.82 -0.19 25.77
N SER A 441 -72.62 0.38 26.69
CA SER A 441 -72.70 1.82 27.08
C SER A 441 -72.08 2.10 28.48
N ASP A 442 -72.10 3.25 29.17
CA ASP A 442 -72.86 4.54 29.24
C ASP A 442 -71.86 5.69 29.64
N ASP A 443 -72.12 7.01 29.57
CA ASP A 443 -73.04 7.91 28.83
C ASP A 443 -72.56 9.39 29.05
N ASP A 444 -73.32 10.38 28.57
CA ASP A 444 -73.33 11.82 28.88
C ASP A 444 -72.27 12.77 28.23
N ARG A 445 -72.50 12.98 26.93
CA ARG A 445 -72.83 14.30 26.30
C ARG A 445 -71.77 15.40 26.00
N ALA A 446 -72.04 16.00 24.83
CA ALA A 446 -71.85 17.42 24.43
C ALA A 446 -70.46 17.91 23.97
N THR A 447 -70.19 17.62 22.70
CA THR A 447 -69.72 18.55 21.62
C THR A 447 -69.65 20.06 21.94
N ALA A 448 -68.77 20.87 21.31
CA ALA A 448 -68.19 20.74 19.96
C ALA A 448 -66.75 21.32 19.80
N VAL A 449 -66.15 21.11 18.63
CA VAL A 449 -64.76 21.45 18.28
C VAL A 449 -64.68 22.65 17.33
N SER A 450 -63.71 23.57 17.54
CA SER A 450 -62.96 24.19 16.43
C SER A 450 -61.64 24.84 16.90
N LEU A 451 -60.60 24.77 16.05
CA LEU A 451 -59.28 25.38 16.29
C LEU A 451 -59.17 26.73 15.58
N LYS A 452 -58.38 27.67 16.14
CA LYS A 452 -57.76 28.78 15.38
C LYS A 452 -56.35 29.12 15.87
N PRO A 453 -55.34 29.18 14.97
CA PRO A 453 -54.05 29.85 15.20
C PRO A 453 -54.00 31.25 14.53
N GLY A 454 -53.09 32.14 14.97
CA GLY A 454 -52.78 33.44 14.30
C GLY A 454 -52.97 34.69 15.18
N ARG A 455 -52.20 35.79 14.94
CA ARG A 455 -52.05 36.90 15.91
C ARG A 455 -51.63 38.28 15.31
N ALA A 456 -51.97 39.39 15.99
CA ALA A 456 -51.54 40.80 15.74
C ALA A 456 -51.87 41.73 16.94
N LEU A 457 -51.29 42.93 17.18
CA LEU A 457 -49.92 43.43 16.88
C LEU A 457 -49.45 44.61 17.80
N GLN A 458 -50.24 45.65 18.10
CA GLN A 458 -49.85 46.81 18.96
C GLN A 458 -51.02 47.68 19.51
N ASP A 459 -51.35 47.45 20.79
CA ASP A 459 -51.57 48.41 21.90
C ASP A 459 -52.57 49.58 21.83
N ASN A 460 -53.32 49.77 22.94
CA ASN A 460 -53.06 50.89 23.87
C ASN A 460 -53.71 50.71 25.27
N ILE A 461 -52.84 50.58 26.29
CA ILE A 461 -52.80 51.38 27.55
C ILE A 461 -54.10 51.58 28.36
N THR A 462 -54.19 50.94 29.55
CA THR A 462 -54.04 51.62 30.88
C THR A 462 -53.97 50.63 32.07
N LYS A 463 -52.86 50.68 32.82
CA LYS A 463 -52.69 50.64 34.30
C LYS A 463 -53.44 49.66 35.24
N PHE A 464 -52.65 49.06 36.14
CA PHE A 464 -52.95 48.40 37.44
C PHE A 464 -53.86 47.15 37.43
N GLY A 465 -53.62 46.11 38.24
CA GLY A 465 -52.48 45.83 39.14
C GLY A 465 -52.84 44.82 40.25
N SER A 466 -51.87 44.03 40.73
CA SER A 466 -52.01 42.94 41.74
C SER A 466 -52.91 41.76 41.32
N GLY A 467 -52.63 40.49 41.62
CA GLY A 467 -51.56 39.88 42.43
C GLY A 467 -52.16 38.78 43.34
N THR A 468 -51.37 37.77 43.72
CA THR A 468 -51.73 36.61 44.59
C THR A 468 -52.75 35.62 44.01
N ASP A 469 -52.77 34.32 44.32
CA ASP A 469 -51.75 33.36 44.80
C ASP A 469 -52.34 31.92 44.66
N ASP A 470 -51.54 30.87 44.97
CA ASP A 470 -51.98 29.55 45.48
C ASP A 470 -52.88 28.66 44.58
N VAL A 471 -53.01 27.33 44.73
CA VAL A 471 -52.20 26.23 45.34
C VAL A 471 -52.57 24.95 44.55
N ALA A 472 -51.91 23.79 44.63
CA ALA A 472 -50.52 23.34 44.84
C ALA A 472 -50.59 21.78 44.90
N PHE A 473 -49.46 21.06 44.91
CA PHE A 473 -49.18 19.97 45.87
C PHE A 473 -47.76 19.38 45.68
N ALA A 474 -47.08 19.10 46.80
CA ALA A 474 -45.94 18.18 46.89
C ALA A 474 -46.49 16.72 47.00
N ASP A 475 -45.78 15.63 47.31
CA ASP A 475 -44.55 15.36 48.07
C ASP A 475 -43.88 14.07 47.51
N SER A 476 -42.55 13.94 47.59
CA SER A 476 -41.78 13.09 48.56
C SER A 476 -41.98 11.56 48.40
N ASP A 477 -41.05 10.65 48.69
CA ASP A 477 -39.78 10.66 49.45
C ASP A 477 -38.88 9.54 48.83
N SER A 478 -37.55 9.57 48.67
CA SER A 478 -36.45 9.47 49.67
C SER A 478 -35.16 9.15 48.86
N ASP A 479 -33.91 9.54 49.17
CA ASP A 479 -33.09 9.46 50.41
C ASP A 479 -32.71 8.00 50.78
N LEU A 480 -31.48 7.56 51.08
CA LEU A 480 -30.25 8.15 51.67
C LEU A 480 -29.00 7.75 50.83
N GLY A 481 -27.76 8.25 50.99
CA GLY A 481 -27.02 8.80 52.15
C GLY A 481 -25.98 7.78 52.69
N SER A 482 -25.01 8.05 53.58
CA SER A 482 -24.35 9.26 54.13
C SER A 482 -23.23 8.78 55.09
N LEU A 483 -22.16 9.50 55.51
CA LEU A 483 -21.43 10.71 55.10
C LEU A 483 -20.12 10.75 55.96
N SER A 484 -18.99 11.34 55.49
CA SER A 484 -17.93 11.94 56.35
C SER A 484 -16.77 12.59 55.58
N ASP A 485 -16.05 13.63 56.04
CA ASP A 485 -16.31 14.79 56.95
C ASP A 485 -15.18 15.84 56.67
N VAL A 486 -15.26 17.18 56.77
CA VAL A 486 -16.18 18.20 57.34
C VAL A 486 -15.85 18.67 58.78
N SER A 487 -15.22 19.86 58.93
CA SER A 487 -15.38 20.78 60.10
C SER A 487 -14.67 22.15 59.96
N GLU A 488 -15.38 23.22 60.36
CA GLU A 488 -14.90 24.57 60.79
C GLU A 488 -14.00 25.43 59.85
N ARG A 489 -13.88 26.78 59.95
CA ARG A 489 -14.35 27.76 60.95
C ARG A 489 -14.75 29.13 60.32
N SER A 490 -14.70 30.25 61.07
CA SER A 490 -15.45 31.49 60.81
C SER A 490 -14.72 32.81 61.14
N LEU A 491 -15.10 33.89 60.42
CA LEU A 491 -15.00 35.33 60.75
C LEU A 491 -13.63 36.07 60.67
N ASP A 492 -13.74 37.41 60.57
CA ASP A 492 -12.76 38.52 60.62
C ASP A 492 -11.64 38.62 59.55
N ASP A 493 -11.13 39.81 59.16
CA ASP A 493 -11.70 41.18 59.05
C ASP A 493 -10.77 42.08 58.18
N GLY A 494 -11.28 43.19 57.62
CA GLY A 494 -10.52 44.30 57.00
C GLY A 494 -9.93 44.07 55.58
N GLU A 495 -9.84 45.06 54.68
CA GLU A 495 -10.39 46.43 54.64
C GLU A 495 -10.87 46.78 53.22
N LEU A 496 -11.86 47.68 53.13
CA LEU A 496 -12.26 48.42 51.93
C LEU A 496 -11.70 49.86 52.00
N PRO A 497 -11.55 50.54 50.87
CA PRO A 497 -11.93 51.95 50.76
C PRO A 497 -13.35 52.07 50.19
N SER A 498 -14.16 52.94 50.81
CA SER A 498 -15.49 53.35 50.35
C SER A 498 -15.41 54.30 49.12
N ASP A 499 -16.47 54.78 48.48
CA ASP A 499 -17.83 55.07 48.97
C ASP A 499 -18.86 55.26 47.84
N ALA A 500 -20.09 55.66 48.22
CA ALA A 500 -21.18 56.22 47.41
C ALA A 500 -22.12 55.25 46.68
N GLU A 501 -22.99 54.63 47.49
CA GLU A 501 -24.46 54.45 47.33
C GLU A 501 -25.11 54.21 45.96
N VAL A 502 -26.02 53.22 45.93
CA VAL A 502 -27.02 53.01 44.87
C VAL A 502 -28.28 53.83 45.17
N ALA A 503 -28.85 54.48 44.14
CA ALA A 503 -30.21 55.01 44.16
C ALA A 503 -31.09 54.23 43.18
N GLU A 504 -32.17 53.61 43.67
CA GLU A 504 -33.10 52.81 42.88
C GLU A 504 -34.14 53.68 42.13
N SER A 505 -34.52 53.23 40.93
CA SER A 505 -35.89 53.37 40.40
C SER A 505 -36.09 52.41 39.22
N ASP A 506 -37.08 51.53 39.30
CA ASP A 506 -37.48 50.64 38.19
C ASP A 506 -37.98 51.40 36.95
N ASP A 507 -37.82 50.80 35.76
CA ASP A 507 -38.97 50.55 34.87
C ASP A 507 -38.62 49.64 33.65
N GLU A 508 -39.50 48.66 33.42
CA GLU A 508 -39.79 47.86 32.20
C GLU A 508 -38.71 47.01 31.48
N ASP A 509 -39.19 45.83 31.01
CA ASP A 509 -38.42 44.69 30.52
C ASP A 509 -38.00 44.79 29.04
N VAL A 510 -36.68 44.68 28.76
CA VAL A 510 -36.16 44.27 27.45
C VAL A 510 -35.02 43.27 27.64
N PRO A 511 -35.13 42.02 27.14
CA PRO A 511 -34.07 41.01 27.28
C PRO A 511 -32.72 41.49 26.69
N GLN A 512 -31.76 41.74 27.59
CA GLN A 512 -30.55 42.51 27.30
C GLN A 512 -29.62 41.93 26.21
N TRP A 513 -29.80 40.65 25.84
CA TRP A 513 -29.04 40.02 24.75
C TRP A 513 -29.36 40.57 23.35
N LYS A 514 -30.48 41.31 23.19
CA LYS A 514 -30.84 41.97 21.92
C LYS A 514 -30.44 43.45 21.88
N SER A 515 -30.43 44.15 23.01
CA SER A 515 -29.75 45.44 23.10
C SER A 515 -28.27 45.26 22.80
N ASN A 516 -27.67 46.23 22.11
CA ASN A 516 -26.27 46.19 21.71
C ASN A 516 -25.86 44.93 20.92
N LEU A 517 -26.75 44.17 20.26
CA LEU A 517 -26.32 42.99 19.47
C LEU A 517 -25.28 43.36 18.41
N ALA A 518 -25.40 44.52 17.78
CA ALA A 518 -24.41 45.03 16.82
C ALA A 518 -23.07 45.39 17.48
N ASP A 519 -23.07 45.96 18.68
CA ASP A 519 -21.86 46.42 19.36
C ASP A 519 -21.21 45.34 20.24
N ASN A 520 -21.96 44.34 20.70
CA ASN A 520 -21.44 43.06 21.18
C ASN A 520 -20.90 42.23 20.01
N ALA A 521 -21.53 42.24 18.83
CA ALA A 521 -20.93 41.64 17.64
C ALA A 521 -19.61 42.34 17.27
N LYS A 522 -19.53 43.68 17.30
CA LYS A 522 -18.26 44.42 17.14
C LYS A 522 -17.25 44.07 18.22
N LYS A 523 -17.64 44.05 19.51
CA LYS A 523 -16.74 43.66 20.62
C LYS A 523 -16.24 42.23 20.50
N MET A 524 -17.06 41.30 20.03
CA MET A 524 -16.65 39.91 19.71
C MET A 524 -15.78 39.82 18.46
N TRP A 525 -15.88 40.79 17.53
CA TRP A 525 -15.02 40.90 16.35
C TRP A 525 -13.67 41.57 16.66
N SER A 526 -13.65 42.60 17.51
CA SER A 526 -12.43 43.28 17.98
C SER A 526 -11.66 42.42 18.97
N ASN A 527 -12.38 41.70 19.83
CA ASN A 527 -11.80 40.75 20.77
C ASN A 527 -11.80 39.32 20.17
N ASN A 528 -11.81 39.18 18.84
CA ASN A 528 -11.52 37.91 18.19
C ASN A 528 -10.02 37.60 18.45
N PRO A 529 -9.68 36.64 19.33
CA PRO A 529 -8.40 36.67 20.00
C PRO A 529 -7.25 36.35 19.04
N ASN A 530 -6.29 37.27 19.00
CA ASN A 530 -5.03 37.16 18.27
C ASN A 530 -4.30 35.86 18.66
N GLY A 531 -3.53 35.30 17.72
CA GLY A 531 -2.74 34.09 18.00
C GLY A 531 -3.49 32.75 17.93
N ARG A 532 -4.82 32.71 17.69
CA ARG A 532 -5.54 31.42 17.55
C ARG A 532 -4.98 30.56 16.40
N THR A 533 -4.70 29.29 16.67
CA THR A 533 -4.18 28.33 15.67
C THR A 533 -5.19 28.06 14.54
N THR A 534 -6.49 28.06 14.86
CA THR A 534 -7.59 27.85 13.90
C THR A 534 -7.84 29.04 12.97
N SER A 535 -7.43 30.26 13.35
CA SER A 535 -7.44 31.41 12.42
C SER A 535 -6.20 31.39 11.53
N LEU A 536 -5.02 31.03 12.06
CA LEU A 536 -3.80 30.86 11.26
C LEU A 536 -3.97 29.85 10.13
N SER A 537 -4.51 28.66 10.44
CA SER A 537 -4.71 27.62 9.42
C SER A 537 -5.69 28.02 8.32
N ARG A 538 -6.68 28.88 8.62
CA ARG A 538 -7.57 29.46 7.61
C ARG A 538 -6.87 30.51 6.76
N LEU A 539 -6.09 31.40 7.36
CA LEU A 539 -5.38 32.48 6.66
C LEU A 539 -4.22 31.98 5.79
N LEU A 540 -3.54 30.91 6.22
CA LEU A 540 -2.37 30.35 5.51
C LEU A 540 -2.70 29.75 4.14
N TYR A 541 -3.96 29.35 3.90
CA TYR A 541 -4.45 28.83 2.61
C TYR A 541 -5.35 29.84 1.88
N ASP A 542 -5.30 31.13 2.24
CA ASP A 542 -6.04 32.20 1.57
C ASP A 542 -5.16 32.86 0.49
N GLU A 543 -5.33 32.45 -0.77
CA GLU A 543 -4.55 32.97 -1.91
C GLU A 543 -4.75 34.48 -2.16
N THR A 544 -5.72 35.13 -1.50
CA THR A 544 -5.91 36.59 -1.59
C THR A 544 -4.94 37.38 -0.71
N LEU A 545 -4.24 36.73 0.22
CA LEU A 545 -3.34 37.37 1.19
C LEU A 545 -1.89 36.96 0.95
N THR A 546 -0.97 37.93 0.99
CA THR A 546 0.47 37.61 1.04
C THR A 546 0.85 37.04 2.42
N PRO A 547 1.90 36.19 2.53
CA PRO A 547 2.32 35.64 3.82
C PRO A 547 2.65 36.70 4.89
N ASN A 548 3.09 37.90 4.50
CA ASN A 548 3.31 39.01 5.43
C ASN A 548 1.97 39.54 5.99
N GLN A 549 0.98 39.76 5.13
CA GLN A 549 -0.37 40.17 5.53
C GLN A 549 -1.07 39.08 6.37
N VAL A 550 -0.83 37.79 6.09
CA VAL A 550 -1.30 36.68 6.92
C VAL A 550 -0.74 36.77 8.34
N ILE A 551 0.57 37.02 8.49
CA ILE A 551 1.22 37.16 9.80
C ILE A 551 0.69 38.38 10.56
N GLN A 552 0.60 39.54 9.90
CA GLN A 552 0.05 40.78 10.49
C GLN A 552 -1.39 40.57 10.96
N LYS A 553 -2.27 40.06 10.08
CA LYS A 553 -3.69 39.80 10.34
C LYS A 553 -3.95 38.70 11.39
N TRP A 554 -2.97 37.83 11.64
CA TRP A 554 -3.03 36.82 12.70
C TRP A 554 -2.52 37.32 14.06
N ARG A 555 -1.53 38.23 14.04
CA ARG A 555 -1.03 38.93 15.23
C ARG A 555 -1.96 40.03 15.73
N GLY A 556 -2.78 40.60 14.84
CA GLY A 556 -3.63 41.76 15.11
C GLY A 556 -2.99 43.09 14.71
N ASP A 557 -1.89 43.07 13.94
CA ASP A 557 -1.22 44.27 13.43
C ASP A 557 -2.12 44.94 12.38
N VAL A 558 -2.87 45.97 12.77
CA VAL A 558 -3.77 46.71 11.88
C VAL A 558 -2.96 47.63 10.97
N VAL A 559 -3.12 47.43 9.65
CA VAL A 559 -2.69 48.41 8.65
C VAL A 559 -3.90 49.26 8.27
N GLU A 560 -3.86 50.56 8.56
CA GLU A 560 -4.79 51.53 7.97
C GLU A 560 -4.48 51.68 6.47
N ALA A 561 -5.17 50.88 5.64
CA ALA A 561 -5.13 51.04 4.20
C ALA A 561 -5.93 52.29 3.80
N SER A 562 -5.28 53.23 3.10
CA SER A 562 -5.85 54.55 2.77
C SER A 562 -6.86 54.49 1.61
N GLU A 563 -8.06 53.96 1.86
CA GLU A 563 -9.18 53.96 0.90
C GLU A 563 -9.91 55.31 0.85
N GLN A 564 -9.27 56.34 0.29
CA GLN A 564 -9.91 57.62 -0.08
C GLN A 564 -9.42 58.17 -1.44
N SER A 565 -9.83 57.54 -2.56
CA SER A 565 -9.78 58.17 -3.90
C SER A 565 -10.52 57.36 -4.98
N ALA A 566 -11.85 57.28 -4.94
CA ALA A 566 -12.62 56.54 -5.96
C ALA A 566 -14.06 57.06 -6.28
N GLU A 567 -14.44 58.27 -5.89
CA GLU A 567 -15.59 58.96 -6.49
C GLU A 567 -15.15 60.30 -7.07
N SER A 568 -15.67 60.65 -8.25
CA SER A 568 -15.21 61.79 -9.03
C SER A 568 -16.37 62.63 -9.55
N GLN A 569 -16.33 63.95 -9.28
CA GLN A 569 -16.96 64.95 -10.15
C GLN A 569 -16.47 66.38 -9.88
N GLY A 570 -15.69 66.90 -10.85
CA GLY A 570 -15.76 68.27 -11.37
C GLY A 570 -15.60 69.47 -10.42
N SER A 571 -14.37 69.97 -10.30
CA SER A 571 -14.09 71.40 -10.49
C SER A 571 -12.62 71.62 -10.85
N ASP A 572 -12.41 71.80 -12.15
CA ASP A 572 -11.33 72.49 -12.88
C ASP A 572 -10.49 73.51 -12.06
N GLU A 573 -9.20 73.75 -12.33
CA GLU A 573 -8.40 73.44 -13.53
C GLU A 573 -6.87 73.43 -13.24
N GLU A 574 -6.05 72.98 -14.21
CA GLU A 574 -4.58 73.05 -14.27
C GLU A 574 -3.71 72.43 -13.13
N ASP A 575 -3.39 71.13 -13.24
CA ASP A 575 -2.19 70.56 -12.60
C ASP A 575 -1.47 69.55 -13.54
N PHE A 576 -0.69 70.09 -14.49
CA PHE A 576 0.00 69.32 -15.54
C PHE A 576 1.48 69.75 -15.64
N PHE A 577 2.38 68.77 -15.59
CA PHE A 577 3.85 68.87 -15.50
C PHE A 577 4.46 69.25 -14.13
N LYS A 578 4.62 68.23 -13.28
CA LYS A 578 5.96 67.91 -12.78
C LYS A 578 6.30 66.43 -12.93
N LYS A 579 7.60 66.14 -12.90
CA LYS A 579 8.20 64.91 -13.42
C LYS A 579 8.37 63.87 -12.31
N VAL A 580 7.96 62.63 -12.56
CA VAL A 580 8.23 61.48 -11.69
C VAL A 580 9.72 61.14 -11.70
N GLU A 581 10.32 61.09 -10.52
CA GLU A 581 11.51 60.28 -10.23
C GLU A 581 11.16 59.42 -9.01
N ASN A 582 11.44 58.12 -9.08
CA ASN A 582 11.15 57.17 -8.01
C ASN A 582 12.37 57.07 -7.09
N GLU A 583 12.14 57.09 -5.78
CA GLU A 583 13.14 56.69 -4.78
C GLU A 583 12.64 55.38 -4.13
N ASP A 584 13.23 54.26 -4.58
CA ASP A 584 13.14 52.94 -3.94
C ASP A 584 14.25 52.83 -2.86
N ASP A 585 14.00 52.04 -1.81
CA ASP A 585 15.01 51.34 -0.98
C ASP A 585 16.25 52.13 -0.49
N ASP A 586 16.13 52.87 0.62
CA ASP A 586 17.29 53.39 1.36
C ASP A 586 17.60 52.51 2.60
N ASP A 587 18.58 51.62 2.46
CA ASP A 587 19.47 51.15 3.54
C ASP A 587 20.64 50.35 2.93
N GLU A 588 21.72 51.05 2.55
CA GLU A 588 22.92 50.42 1.97
C GLU A 588 23.90 49.89 3.02
N VAL A 589 24.16 48.58 3.01
CA VAL A 589 25.43 48.02 3.52
C VAL A 589 26.31 47.61 2.34
N ASN A 590 27.47 48.26 2.22
CA ASN A 590 28.22 48.36 0.98
C ASN A 590 29.22 47.21 0.77
N THR A 591 29.00 46.33 -0.22
CA THR A 591 30.13 45.69 -0.92
C THR A 591 29.81 45.28 -2.38
N GLN A 592 30.71 45.68 -3.28
CA GLN A 592 30.54 45.77 -4.73
C GLN A 592 30.08 44.50 -5.50
N LYS A 593 29.34 44.75 -6.60
CA LYS A 593 29.28 43.96 -7.86
C LYS A 593 28.47 42.65 -7.88
N GLY A 594 27.15 42.80 -7.72
CA GLY A 594 26.34 43.00 -8.93
C GLY A 594 25.64 41.81 -9.59
N LYS A 595 24.44 41.50 -9.11
CA LYS A 595 23.22 41.33 -9.94
C LYS A 595 21.96 41.33 -9.05
N LYS A 596 21.30 42.48 -8.91
CA LYS A 596 19.98 42.56 -8.22
C LYS A 596 18.96 41.76 -9.05
N THR A 597 18.32 40.78 -8.42
CA THR A 597 17.08 40.13 -8.89
C THR A 597 16.06 40.27 -7.77
N LYS A 598 14.79 40.59 -8.09
CA LYS A 598 13.73 40.62 -7.07
C LYS A 598 13.52 39.19 -6.55
N LYS A 599 14.19 38.86 -5.44
CA LYS A 599 14.01 37.59 -4.75
C LYS A 599 12.80 37.71 -3.83
N ILE A 600 11.79 36.89 -4.10
CA ILE A 600 10.87 36.40 -3.07
C ILE A 600 11.74 35.87 -1.91
N LEU A 601 11.38 36.18 -0.66
CA LEU A 601 12.19 35.87 0.52
C LEU A 601 12.29 34.36 0.77
N ASP A 602 13.29 33.75 0.14
CA ASP A 602 13.72 32.36 0.32
C ASP A 602 14.46 32.19 1.65
N ARG A 603 13.69 32.05 2.74
CA ARG A 603 14.17 32.03 4.14
C ARG A 603 14.80 30.68 4.52
N SER A 604 15.88 30.30 3.85
CA SER A 604 16.73 29.17 4.26
C SER A 604 17.54 29.47 5.54
N MET A 605 17.68 30.76 5.89
CA MET A 605 18.08 31.23 7.21
C MET A 605 17.18 32.41 7.63
N PRO A 606 16.69 32.47 8.87
CA PRO A 606 16.16 33.69 9.45
C PRO A 606 17.29 34.69 9.72
N MET A 607 17.13 35.93 9.26
CA MET A 607 17.92 37.06 9.77
C MET A 607 17.38 37.41 11.17
N TYR A 608 18.26 37.45 12.16
CA TYR A 608 17.96 37.90 13.52
C TYR A 608 18.53 39.30 13.76
N ASP A 609 17.80 40.09 14.54
CA ASP A 609 18.21 41.42 14.99
C ASP A 609 18.89 41.28 16.35
N PHE A 610 20.22 41.18 16.34
CA PHE A 610 20.99 40.87 17.55
C PHE A 610 20.89 41.96 18.61
N GLU A 611 20.84 43.25 18.23
CA GLU A 611 20.73 44.35 19.20
C GLU A 611 19.38 44.38 19.93
N LYS A 612 18.29 43.95 19.27
CA LYS A 612 16.98 43.81 19.92
C LYS A 612 16.92 42.58 20.83
N LEU A 613 17.56 41.48 20.42
CA LEU A 613 17.66 40.27 21.24
C LEU A 613 18.54 40.48 22.47
N GLU A 614 19.69 41.13 22.33
CA GLU A 614 20.61 41.44 23.43
C GLU A 614 19.92 42.30 24.51
N LYS A 615 19.11 43.29 24.11
CA LYS A 615 18.30 44.09 25.03
C LYS A 615 17.24 43.25 25.74
N TYR A 616 16.45 42.48 24.99
CA TYR A 616 15.40 41.64 25.57
C TYR A 616 15.95 40.58 26.55
N TRP A 617 17.08 39.95 26.23
CA TRP A 617 17.74 38.97 27.12
C TRP A 617 18.67 39.62 28.17
N SER A 618 18.71 40.95 28.26
CA SER A 618 19.33 41.67 29.39
C SER A 618 18.31 42.03 30.49
N GLU A 619 17.02 41.80 30.25
CA GLU A 619 15.96 41.95 31.24
C GLU A 619 15.86 40.67 32.08
N GLU A 620 16.07 40.78 33.38
CA GLU A 620 16.21 39.64 34.30
C GLU A 620 14.94 38.75 34.32
N ALA A 621 13.75 39.35 34.31
CA ALA A 621 12.48 38.63 34.20
C ALA A 621 12.37 37.77 32.92
N ALA A 622 12.96 38.19 31.80
CA ALA A 622 12.99 37.39 30.56
C ALA A 622 13.99 36.23 30.66
N LEU A 623 15.03 36.35 31.49
CA LEU A 623 15.94 35.25 31.82
C LEU A 623 15.29 34.26 32.80
N GLU A 624 14.48 34.71 33.75
CA GLU A 624 13.69 33.84 34.65
C GLU A 624 12.64 33.03 33.87
N ASP A 625 11.86 33.69 33.00
CA ASP A 625 10.92 33.05 32.07
C ASP A 625 11.59 31.96 31.22
N LEU A 626 12.87 32.16 30.87
CA LEU A 626 13.67 31.20 30.11
C LEU A 626 14.33 30.13 31.02
N ARG A 627 14.64 30.45 32.28
CA ARG A 627 15.23 29.53 33.28
C ARG A 627 14.35 28.32 33.50
N SER A 628 13.02 28.49 33.48
CA SER A 628 12.00 27.42 33.50
C SER A 628 12.24 26.27 32.49
N ARG A 629 12.98 26.53 31.41
CA ARG A 629 13.27 25.56 30.34
C ARG A 629 14.61 24.84 30.50
N PHE A 630 15.31 25.07 31.61
CA PHE A 630 16.53 24.37 31.98
C PHE A 630 16.31 23.52 33.23
N ILE A 631 17.03 22.39 33.30
CA ILE A 631 17.06 21.45 34.44
C ILE A 631 17.66 22.10 35.72
N THR A 632 18.09 23.37 35.63
CA THR A 632 18.62 24.22 36.71
C THR A 632 17.58 25.22 37.28
N ALA A 633 16.30 25.06 36.92
CA ALA A 633 15.16 25.66 37.62
C ALA A 633 14.53 24.66 38.60
N ASN A 634 13.78 25.19 39.57
CA ASN A 634 13.04 24.39 40.54
C ASN A 634 11.87 23.66 39.87
N LEU A 635 12.04 22.37 39.53
CA LEU A 635 10.96 21.53 39.00
C LEU A 635 9.78 21.31 40.00
N LEU A 636 9.91 21.82 41.24
CA LEU A 636 8.86 21.84 42.25
C LEU A 636 7.93 23.06 42.15
N ASP A 637 8.43 24.24 41.73
CA ASP A 637 7.64 25.49 41.75
C ASP A 637 6.55 25.54 40.67
N GLU A 638 6.71 24.82 39.54
CA GLU A 638 5.63 24.64 38.55
C GLU A 638 4.46 23.80 39.09
N LYS A 639 4.63 23.11 40.21
CA LYS A 639 3.67 22.14 40.78
C LYS A 639 2.97 22.68 42.03
N GLU A 640 3.62 23.53 42.82
CA GLU A 640 3.05 24.23 43.97
C GLU A 640 3.15 25.75 43.76
N GLY A 641 2.15 26.33 43.09
CA GLY A 641 2.20 27.71 42.63
C GLY A 641 2.08 28.77 43.72
N GLY A 642 3.22 29.25 44.24
CA GLY A 642 3.33 30.57 44.87
C GLY A 642 4.29 30.68 46.07
N GLY A 643 5.23 31.63 45.98
CA GLY A 643 6.09 32.04 47.11
C GLY A 643 7.57 32.15 46.73
N GLY A 644 8.03 33.34 46.35
CA GLY A 644 9.45 33.57 46.05
C GLY A 644 10.30 33.59 47.31
N GLY A 645 11.38 32.80 47.31
CA GLY A 645 12.47 32.87 48.30
C GLY A 645 13.80 33.10 47.57
N GLU A 646 14.68 33.91 48.16
CA GLU A 646 15.96 34.27 47.54
C GLU A 646 16.95 33.09 47.50
N PHE A 647 17.75 33.02 46.44
CA PHE A 647 18.69 31.93 46.18
C PHE A 647 20.05 32.22 46.83
N GLU A 648 20.30 31.63 48.01
CA GLU A 648 21.68 31.41 48.47
C GLU A 648 22.27 30.20 47.75
N GLY A 649 23.50 30.37 47.25
CA GLY A 649 24.14 29.39 46.38
C GLY A 649 24.65 28.17 47.15
N ILE A 650 24.44 26.98 46.57
CA ILE A 650 25.19 25.79 46.97
C ILE A 650 26.68 26.05 46.71
N ALA A 651 27.46 26.07 47.78
CA ALA A 651 28.90 25.85 47.71
C ALA A 651 29.16 24.34 47.65
N ASP A 652 30.16 23.94 46.88
CA ASP A 652 30.66 22.56 46.88
C ASP A 652 31.47 22.35 48.17
N ASP A 653 30.86 21.72 49.18
CA ASP A 653 31.51 21.22 50.40
C ASP A 653 31.32 19.68 50.43
N ASP A 654 32.12 18.99 49.60
CA ASP A 654 32.27 17.54 49.64
C ASP A 654 33.16 17.17 50.85
N ASP A 655 32.58 16.72 51.98
CA ASP A 655 33.14 15.72 52.93
C ASP A 655 32.35 15.65 54.29
N ASP A 656 31.20 14.96 54.33
CA ASP A 656 30.68 14.33 55.57
C ASP A 656 29.67 13.19 55.28
N GLU A 657 30.14 11.97 54.99
CA GLU A 657 29.29 10.77 54.88
C GLU A 657 28.94 10.19 56.28
N GLY A 658 28.18 10.96 57.06
CA GLY A 658 27.68 10.58 58.39
C GLY A 658 26.59 9.49 58.37
N ASP A 659 26.97 8.24 58.09
CA ASP A 659 26.03 7.09 57.97
C ASP A 659 25.47 6.66 59.34
N GLY A 660 24.35 7.28 59.73
CA GLY A 660 23.80 7.24 61.08
C GLY A 660 23.27 5.87 61.53
N VAL A 661 23.96 5.25 62.51
CA VAL A 661 23.59 3.97 63.13
C VAL A 661 22.20 4.03 63.77
N PHE A 662 21.24 3.30 63.20
CA PHE A 662 19.84 3.30 63.64
C PHE A 662 19.61 2.40 64.87
N GLU A 663 18.92 2.92 65.89
CA GLU A 663 18.59 2.20 67.13
C GLU A 663 17.06 2.00 67.24
N ASP A 664 16.62 0.73 67.24
CA ASP A 664 15.20 0.39 67.21
C ASP A 664 14.53 0.54 68.59
N LEU A 665 13.60 1.50 68.69
CA LEU A 665 13.10 2.04 69.96
C LEU A 665 12.10 1.13 70.71
N GLU A 666 11.67 0.01 70.12
CA GLU A 666 10.86 -1.02 70.83
C GLU A 666 11.64 -2.29 71.20
N THR A 667 12.91 -2.46 70.77
CA THR A 667 13.69 -3.68 71.07
C THR A 667 15.09 -3.43 71.66
N GLY A 668 15.75 -2.32 71.35
CA GLY A 668 17.00 -1.91 72.01
C GLY A 668 18.26 -2.71 71.65
N GLU A 669 18.23 -3.54 70.59
CA GLU A 669 19.44 -4.16 70.03
C GLU A 669 20.02 -3.27 68.92
N LYS A 670 21.23 -2.73 69.14
CA LYS A 670 21.97 -1.96 68.12
C LYS A 670 22.59 -2.90 67.09
N HIS A 671 22.13 -2.82 65.84
CA HIS A 671 22.63 -3.68 64.76
C HIS A 671 23.90 -3.10 64.11
N GLY A 672 25.02 -3.17 64.84
CA GLY A 672 26.35 -2.89 64.28
C GLY A 672 26.73 -3.90 63.18
N GLY A 673 27.36 -3.42 62.12
CA GLY A 673 27.67 -4.18 60.90
C GLY A 673 29.04 -4.87 60.89
N ASP A 674 29.43 -5.56 61.96
CA ASP A 674 30.75 -6.22 62.02
C ASP A 674 30.93 -7.32 60.95
N HIS A 675 32.08 -7.30 60.27
CA HIS A 675 32.40 -8.21 59.17
C HIS A 675 33.77 -8.88 59.33
N GLU A 676 33.78 -10.05 59.96
CA GLU A 676 34.88 -11.03 59.92
C GLU A 676 34.34 -12.40 59.43
N GLY A 677 35.07 -13.20 58.65
CA GLY A 677 36.34 -12.94 57.97
C GLY A 677 36.80 -14.18 57.15
N ASP A 678 37.45 -13.91 56.01
CA ASP A 678 38.46 -14.73 55.29
C ASP A 678 38.20 -16.21 54.90
N ASP A 679 38.89 -16.84 53.94
CA ASP A 679 40.34 -16.89 53.64
C ASP A 679 40.77 -16.62 52.17
N GLU A 680 41.85 -15.83 51.99
CA GLU A 680 43.09 -16.13 51.19
C GLU A 680 43.03 -16.14 49.62
N ASP A 681 44.03 -15.64 48.85
CA ASP A 681 45.36 -15.08 49.20
C ASP A 681 46.08 -14.33 48.04
N ASP A 682 47.24 -13.74 48.37
CA ASP A 682 48.38 -13.20 47.58
C ASP A 682 48.24 -11.79 46.91
N GLU A 683 49.14 -10.78 47.09
CA GLU A 683 49.95 -10.29 48.24
C GLU A 683 50.77 -9.00 47.86
N ASP A 684 51.46 -8.40 48.85
CA ASP A 684 52.64 -7.48 48.83
C ASP A 684 52.47 -5.92 48.92
N ASP A 685 52.83 -5.41 50.11
CA ASP A 685 53.62 -4.21 50.50
C ASP A 685 53.22 -2.77 50.04
N ASP A 686 53.20 -1.74 50.90
CA ASP A 686 54.22 -1.34 51.91
C ASP A 686 53.59 -0.64 53.17
N GLU A 687 54.33 -0.57 54.28
CA GLU A 687 53.85 -0.14 55.63
C GLU A 687 54.15 1.34 55.99
N GLY A 688 53.48 1.88 57.03
CA GLY A 688 53.73 3.26 57.52
C GLY A 688 52.95 3.66 58.80
N ASP A 689 53.53 3.35 59.97
CA ASP A 689 52.97 3.52 61.34
C ASP A 689 52.56 4.96 61.76
N ASP A 690 51.34 5.06 62.31
CA ASP A 690 50.93 5.46 63.68
C ASP A 690 51.32 6.78 64.40
N GLU A 691 50.37 7.16 65.28
CA GLU A 691 50.47 7.94 66.53
C GLU A 691 50.84 9.46 66.46
N ASP A 692 50.25 10.36 67.26
CA ASP A 692 49.21 10.24 68.31
C ASP A 692 48.33 11.51 68.39
N SER A 693 47.17 11.34 69.01
CA SER A 693 46.22 12.31 69.56
C SER A 693 46.86 13.40 70.44
N SER A 694 46.26 14.60 70.49
CA SER A 694 45.72 15.19 71.74
C SER A 694 45.23 16.64 71.61
N GLU A 695 44.35 17.00 72.54
CA GLU A 695 43.88 18.36 72.89
C GLU A 695 42.88 19.03 71.91
N GLY A 696 41.60 18.98 72.29
CA GLY A 696 40.59 19.95 71.87
C GLY A 696 40.12 20.78 73.07
N GLU A 697 39.40 21.88 72.82
CA GLU A 697 38.57 22.54 73.83
C GLU A 697 37.38 23.25 73.16
N GLU A 698 36.31 23.50 73.91
CA GLU A 698 34.99 23.89 73.40
C GLU A 698 34.85 25.40 73.17
N SER A 699 34.14 25.81 72.11
CA SER A 699 33.25 26.98 72.11
C SER A 699 32.35 26.98 70.87
N GLY A 700 31.04 27.12 71.07
CA GLY A 700 30.04 27.17 70.00
C GLY A 700 29.34 28.52 69.87
N GLY A 701 28.28 28.53 69.06
CA GLY A 701 27.44 29.69 68.74
C GLY A 701 27.54 30.07 67.25
N ASP A 702 26.46 30.14 66.49
CA ASP A 702 25.05 29.84 66.79
C ASP A 702 24.39 29.22 65.55
N ASN A 703 23.62 28.14 65.74
CA ASN A 703 22.67 27.63 64.74
C ASN A 703 21.27 27.76 65.34
N GLU A 704 20.35 28.42 64.64
CA GLU A 704 18.93 28.39 65.02
C GLU A 704 18.35 27.01 64.68
N GLU A 705 17.78 26.33 65.69
CA GLU A 705 17.16 25.01 65.52
C GLU A 705 15.89 25.11 64.66
N LEU A 706 16.04 24.96 63.34
CA LEU A 706 14.95 24.55 62.45
C LEU A 706 14.40 23.20 62.93
N SER A 707 13.09 23.00 62.82
CA SER A 707 12.48 21.79 63.38
C SER A 707 12.84 20.53 62.58
N LEU A 708 12.89 19.40 63.28
CA LEU A 708 13.10 18.07 62.69
C LEU A 708 12.04 17.68 61.64
N GLU A 709 10.90 18.38 61.58
CA GLU A 709 9.90 18.20 60.51
C GLU A 709 10.24 19.07 59.28
N GLU A 710 10.65 20.33 59.45
CA GLU A 710 11.13 21.18 58.36
C GLU A 710 12.39 20.62 57.68
N GLU A 711 13.32 20.02 58.43
CA GLU A 711 14.46 19.29 57.86
C GLU A 711 14.03 18.05 57.06
N ARG A 712 13.02 17.32 57.54
CA ARG A 712 12.47 16.16 56.82
C ARG A 712 11.76 16.58 55.54
N GLU A 713 11.03 17.68 55.55
CA GLU A 713 10.39 18.23 54.36
C GLU A 713 11.41 18.78 53.35
N LYS A 714 12.45 19.50 53.80
CA LYS A 714 13.58 19.92 52.96
C LYS A 714 14.28 18.72 52.32
N ASN A 715 14.54 17.66 53.09
CA ASN A 715 15.17 16.43 52.59
C ASN A 715 14.24 15.60 51.70
N ALA A 716 12.92 15.63 51.91
CA ALA A 716 11.94 15.03 51.01
C ALA A 716 11.87 15.79 49.68
N ARG A 717 11.77 17.13 49.70
CA ARG A 717 11.81 17.99 48.51
C ARG A 717 13.11 17.81 47.73
N LYS A 718 14.29 17.79 48.39
CA LYS A 718 15.58 17.46 47.74
C LYS A 718 15.54 16.09 47.05
N LYS A 719 14.97 15.06 47.68
CA LYS A 719 14.85 13.70 47.09
C LYS A 719 13.83 13.63 45.94
N GLU A 720 12.73 14.39 45.99
CA GLU A 720 11.81 14.51 44.85
C GLU A 720 12.44 15.30 43.69
N GLU A 721 13.17 16.38 43.96
CA GLU A 721 13.86 17.16 42.93
C GLU A 721 14.98 16.36 42.26
N LEU A 722 15.84 15.68 43.04
CA LEU A 722 16.87 14.77 42.51
C LEU A 722 16.24 13.67 41.64
N LYS A 723 15.09 13.12 42.06
CA LYS A 723 14.35 12.13 41.27
C LYS A 723 13.78 12.74 39.98
N LEU A 724 13.24 13.95 40.01
CA LEU A 724 12.71 14.64 38.83
C LEU A 724 13.82 15.03 37.85
N ARG A 725 14.97 15.51 38.34
CA ARG A 725 16.18 15.71 37.53
C ARG A 725 16.65 14.39 36.89
N PHE A 726 16.69 13.29 37.65
CA PHE A 726 17.02 11.96 37.11
C PHE A 726 16.01 11.48 36.06
N GLU A 727 14.70 11.70 36.26
CA GLU A 727 13.65 11.37 35.29
C GLU A 727 13.68 12.28 34.03
N GLU A 728 14.32 13.46 34.08
CA GLU A 728 14.53 14.33 32.90
C GLU A 728 15.90 14.14 32.21
N GLU A 729 16.97 13.85 32.96
CA GLU A 729 18.27 13.46 32.39
C GLU A 729 18.18 12.10 31.68
N ASP A 730 17.46 11.14 32.28
CA ASP A 730 17.19 9.82 31.69
C ASP A 730 15.76 9.71 31.12
N ARG A 731 15.26 10.81 30.52
CA ARG A 731 13.91 10.91 29.90
C ARG A 731 13.65 9.93 28.75
N GLU A 732 14.70 9.38 28.14
CA GLU A 732 14.63 8.27 27.18
C GLU A 732 14.92 6.89 27.81
N GLY A 733 15.43 6.88 29.04
CA GLY A 733 15.77 5.70 29.82
C GLY A 733 16.83 4.83 29.16
N ILE A 734 16.65 3.51 29.34
CA ILE A 734 17.39 2.41 28.71
C ILE A 734 17.49 2.50 27.16
N ASN A 735 16.74 3.40 26.49
CA ASN A 735 16.85 3.65 25.05
C ASN A 735 17.94 4.69 24.67
N ASN A 736 18.55 5.38 25.63
CA ASN A 736 19.50 6.48 25.42
C ASN A 736 20.87 5.95 24.94
N ASP A 737 21.22 6.24 23.68
CA ASP A 737 22.32 5.61 22.92
C ASP A 737 23.75 6.00 23.39
N LYS A 738 23.89 6.69 24.54
CA LYS A 738 25.15 7.27 25.03
C LYS A 738 25.85 6.48 26.13
N THR A 739 25.12 5.70 26.95
CA THR A 739 25.68 5.03 28.14
C THR A 739 26.49 3.77 27.81
N GLY A 740 26.42 3.28 26.57
CA GLY A 740 27.18 2.10 26.10
C GLY A 740 26.60 0.76 26.55
N THR A 741 25.61 0.74 27.45
CA THR A 741 24.95 -0.45 28.01
C THR A 741 24.01 -1.18 27.02
N ARG A 742 24.27 -1.09 25.71
CA ARG A 742 23.37 -1.54 24.64
C ARG A 742 23.52 -3.02 24.27
N ASP A 743 24.62 -3.66 24.68
CA ASP A 743 25.04 -4.97 24.13
C ASP A 743 24.29 -6.21 24.67
N ASP A 744 23.46 -6.10 25.72
CA ASP A 744 22.71 -7.25 26.29
C ASP A 744 21.18 -7.17 26.15
N ASP A 745 20.53 -5.99 26.27
CA ASP A 745 19.04 -5.92 26.33
C ASP A 745 18.33 -5.75 24.97
N GLU A 746 19.03 -5.49 23.86
CA GLU A 746 18.45 -5.78 22.52
C GLU A 746 18.31 -7.31 22.28
N GLU A 747 18.99 -8.18 23.05
CA GLU A 747 18.71 -9.63 23.11
C GLU A 747 17.57 -9.97 24.10
N GLY A 748 17.13 -9.04 24.95
CA GLY A 748 16.05 -9.22 25.92
C GLY A 748 14.66 -9.44 25.28
N PHE A 749 14.46 -8.96 24.04
CA PHE A 749 13.28 -9.25 23.24
C PHE A 749 13.45 -10.56 22.45
N GLY A 750 12.58 -11.54 22.69
CA GLY A 750 12.57 -12.77 21.89
C GLY A 750 12.13 -12.52 20.44
N GLU A 751 12.40 -13.47 19.54
CA GLU A 751 11.97 -13.39 18.12
C GLU A 751 10.45 -13.20 17.95
N ASP A 752 9.65 -13.66 18.93
CA ASP A 752 8.20 -13.41 18.99
C ASP A 752 7.89 -11.93 19.24
N ASP A 753 8.63 -11.29 20.15
CA ASP A 753 8.34 -9.95 20.67
C ASP A 753 8.66 -8.87 19.64
N TRP A 754 9.70 -9.03 18.82
CA TRP A 754 9.99 -8.09 17.73
C TRP A 754 8.78 -7.89 16.79
N TYR A 755 8.08 -8.98 16.43
CA TYR A 755 6.94 -8.92 15.51
C TYR A 755 5.70 -8.25 16.12
N ASP A 756 5.45 -8.42 17.42
CA ASP A 756 4.36 -7.74 18.11
C ASP A 756 4.73 -6.31 18.53
N ALA A 757 6.01 -6.02 18.84
CA ALA A 757 6.54 -4.67 19.05
C ALA A 757 6.48 -3.81 17.77
N GLN A 758 6.83 -4.36 16.60
CA GLN A 758 6.65 -3.65 15.32
C GLN A 758 5.16 -3.37 15.02
N LYS A 759 4.24 -4.28 15.39
CA LYS A 759 2.79 -3.97 15.33
C LYS A 759 2.39 -2.91 16.34
N ALA A 760 2.92 -2.93 17.56
CA ALA A 760 2.62 -1.94 18.59
C ALA A 760 3.08 -0.53 18.16
N LYS A 761 4.27 -0.40 17.55
CA LYS A 761 4.75 0.86 16.96
C LYS A 761 3.83 1.35 15.82
N ILE A 762 3.40 0.45 14.92
CA ILE A 762 2.42 0.78 13.86
C ILE A 762 1.05 1.18 14.45
N ALA A 763 0.57 0.48 15.47
CA ALA A 763 -0.71 0.76 16.12
C ALA A 763 -0.69 2.08 16.91
N LYS A 764 0.41 2.37 17.62
CA LYS A 764 0.63 3.67 18.28
C LYS A 764 0.58 4.82 17.26
N GLN A 765 1.25 4.67 16.11
CA GLN A 765 1.17 5.69 15.05
C GLN A 765 -0.26 5.88 14.51
N LEU A 766 -1.01 4.79 14.29
CA LEU A 766 -2.41 4.89 13.83
C LEU A 766 -3.32 5.53 14.89
N ALA A 767 -3.07 5.29 16.18
CA ALA A 767 -3.80 5.91 17.28
C ALA A 767 -3.49 7.41 17.40
N VAL A 768 -2.21 7.80 17.32
CA VAL A 768 -1.78 9.21 17.27
C VAL A 768 -2.44 9.92 16.09
N ASN A 769 -2.31 9.39 14.88
CA ASN A 769 -2.95 9.98 13.69
C ASN A 769 -4.47 10.15 13.86
N LYS A 770 -5.16 9.24 14.56
CA LYS A 770 -6.59 9.37 14.86
C LYS A 770 -6.86 10.55 15.82
N ALA A 771 -6.11 10.62 16.91
CA ALA A 771 -6.25 11.65 17.95
C ALA A 771 -5.95 13.08 17.43
N GLU A 772 -4.95 13.24 16.56
CA GLU A 772 -4.66 14.52 15.89
C GLU A 772 -5.84 14.97 15.01
N PHE A 773 -6.34 14.08 14.13
CA PHE A 773 -7.43 14.43 13.20
C PHE A 773 -8.81 14.55 13.86
N GLU A 774 -8.98 14.13 15.12
CA GLU A 774 -10.22 14.30 15.87
C GLU A 774 -10.29 15.61 16.69
N GLN A 775 -9.18 16.36 16.78
CA GLN A 775 -9.15 17.73 17.32
C GLN A 775 -9.49 18.81 16.26
N LEU A 776 -9.49 18.46 14.98
CA LEU A 776 -9.72 19.39 13.87
C LEU A 776 -11.21 19.46 13.47
N ASP A 777 -11.67 20.69 13.19
CA ASP A 777 -12.97 20.94 12.53
C ASP A 777 -13.07 20.19 11.19
N ASP A 778 -14.24 19.63 10.87
CA ASP A 778 -14.45 18.76 9.70
C ASP A 778 -14.09 19.47 8.38
N GLY A 779 -14.39 20.76 8.25
CA GLY A 779 -14.03 21.58 7.09
C GLY A 779 -12.53 21.86 6.93
N THR A 780 -11.73 21.66 7.98
CA THR A 780 -10.26 21.66 7.92
C THR A 780 -9.69 20.25 7.80
N ARG A 781 -10.29 19.30 8.51
CA ARG A 781 -9.97 17.87 8.49
C ARG A 781 -10.08 17.28 7.09
N VAL A 782 -11.16 17.54 6.36
CA VAL A 782 -11.35 17.04 4.98
C VAL A 782 -10.27 17.57 4.03
N ARG A 783 -9.74 18.78 4.24
CA ARG A 783 -8.64 19.33 3.44
C ARG A 783 -7.28 18.72 3.78
N VAL A 784 -7.06 18.26 5.02
CA VAL A 784 -5.77 17.67 5.48
C VAL A 784 -5.76 16.14 5.41
N GLU A 785 -6.76 15.45 5.97
CA GLU A 785 -6.90 13.98 5.96
C GLU A 785 -7.45 13.46 4.62
N GLY A 786 -8.18 14.30 3.87
CA GLY A 786 -8.94 13.89 2.69
C GLY A 786 -10.27 13.21 3.05
N TYR A 787 -11.08 12.91 2.02
CA TYR A 787 -12.30 12.12 2.18
C TYR A 787 -11.95 10.69 2.59
N ARG A 788 -12.28 10.35 3.84
CA ARG A 788 -11.92 9.10 4.50
C ARG A 788 -12.47 7.87 3.76
N ALA A 789 -11.71 6.78 3.74
CA ALA A 789 -12.25 5.50 3.29
C ALA A 789 -13.49 5.10 4.13
N GLY A 790 -14.45 4.40 3.52
CA GLY A 790 -15.74 4.07 4.14
C GLY A 790 -16.85 5.09 3.88
N THR A 791 -16.52 6.36 3.65
CA THR A 791 -17.47 7.41 3.24
C THR A 791 -18.10 7.08 1.89
N TYR A 792 -19.39 7.37 1.74
CA TYR A 792 -20.08 7.35 0.45
C TYR A 792 -19.92 8.73 -0.20
N ALA A 793 -19.39 8.81 -1.41
CA ALA A 793 -18.99 10.07 -2.03
C ALA A 793 -19.53 10.23 -3.45
N ARG A 794 -19.87 11.47 -3.81
CA ARG A 794 -20.08 11.93 -5.19
C ARG A 794 -18.75 12.51 -5.70
N VAL A 795 -18.20 11.93 -6.76
CA VAL A 795 -16.99 12.42 -7.44
C VAL A 795 -17.40 12.94 -8.82
N VAL A 796 -17.20 14.22 -9.07
CA VAL A 796 -17.45 14.84 -10.38
C VAL A 796 -16.16 14.84 -11.18
N LEU A 797 -16.22 14.33 -12.41
CA LEU A 797 -15.10 14.30 -13.35
C LEU A 797 -15.37 15.24 -14.53
N SER A 798 -14.40 16.07 -14.85
CA SER A 798 -14.41 16.93 -16.04
C SER A 798 -13.80 16.22 -17.26
N ASN A 799 -14.14 16.70 -18.45
CA ASN A 799 -13.57 16.29 -19.74
C ASN A 799 -13.66 14.77 -20.00
N VAL A 800 -14.82 14.17 -19.74
CA VAL A 800 -15.05 12.73 -19.96
C VAL A 800 -15.55 12.50 -21.40
N PRO A 801 -14.89 11.65 -22.22
CA PRO A 801 -15.28 11.46 -23.61
C PRO A 801 -16.75 11.01 -23.77
N HIS A 802 -17.49 11.66 -24.68
CA HIS A 802 -18.92 11.40 -24.88
C HIS A 802 -19.25 9.92 -25.19
N GLU A 803 -18.31 9.20 -25.82
CA GLU A 803 -18.42 7.77 -26.13
C GLU A 803 -18.58 6.89 -24.88
N PHE A 804 -18.05 7.32 -23.73
CA PHE A 804 -18.24 6.64 -22.45
C PHE A 804 -19.68 6.75 -21.98
N VAL A 805 -20.29 7.93 -22.11
CA VAL A 805 -21.67 8.19 -21.69
C VAL A 805 -22.65 7.48 -22.62
N THR A 806 -22.45 7.57 -23.94
CA THR A 806 -23.35 6.94 -24.93
C THR A 806 -23.28 5.41 -24.88
N ASN A 807 -22.08 4.82 -24.80
CA ASN A 807 -21.88 3.36 -24.77
C ASN A 807 -21.87 2.73 -23.36
N PHE A 808 -22.23 3.52 -22.33
CA PHE A 808 -22.34 3.03 -20.96
C PHE A 808 -23.25 1.79 -20.87
N ASP A 809 -22.80 0.81 -20.09
CA ASP A 809 -23.37 -0.52 -19.97
C ASP A 809 -23.12 -1.00 -18.54
N PRO A 810 -24.17 -1.06 -17.69
CA PRO A 810 -24.01 -1.32 -16.25
C PRO A 810 -23.58 -2.75 -15.92
N ILE A 811 -23.41 -3.64 -16.91
CA ILE A 811 -22.76 -4.94 -16.71
C ILE A 811 -21.26 -4.75 -16.42
N TYR A 812 -20.63 -3.70 -16.97
CA TYR A 812 -19.21 -3.42 -16.78
C TYR A 812 -18.98 -2.54 -15.54
N PRO A 813 -18.22 -2.99 -14.53
CA PRO A 813 -18.01 -2.22 -13.31
C PRO A 813 -17.08 -1.03 -13.56
N ILE A 814 -17.55 0.19 -13.32
CA ILE A 814 -16.73 1.40 -13.34
C ILE A 814 -15.86 1.45 -12.08
N LEU A 815 -14.54 1.36 -12.28
CA LEU A 815 -13.53 1.54 -11.26
C LEU A 815 -12.81 2.88 -11.46
N ILE A 816 -12.75 3.68 -10.39
CA ILE A 816 -11.88 4.86 -10.31
C ILE A 816 -10.66 4.48 -9.48
N GLY A 817 -9.47 4.54 -10.06
CA GLY A 817 -8.21 4.33 -9.35
C GLY A 817 -7.41 5.62 -9.20
N GLY A 818 -7.06 6.02 -7.98
CA GLY A 818 -6.19 7.16 -7.72
C GLY A 818 -4.79 6.95 -8.26
N LEU A 819 -4.25 7.95 -8.96
CA LEU A 819 -2.89 7.96 -9.49
C LEU A 819 -1.96 8.72 -8.55
N THR A 820 -0.76 8.19 -8.32
CA THR A 820 0.28 8.95 -7.59
C THR A 820 1.02 9.91 -8.52
N PRO A 821 1.66 10.99 -8.01
CA PRO A 821 2.49 11.90 -8.83
C PRO A 821 3.70 11.25 -9.54
N THR A 822 4.03 10.00 -9.20
CA THR A 822 5.01 9.20 -9.96
C THR A 822 4.36 8.50 -11.15
N GLU A 823 3.12 8.05 -11.01
CA GLU A 823 2.39 7.30 -12.05
C GLU A 823 1.84 8.15 -13.18
N ASP A 824 1.73 9.47 -12.99
CA ASP A 824 1.44 10.40 -14.08
C ASP A 824 2.65 10.59 -15.03
N ARG A 825 3.87 10.35 -14.53
CA ARG A 825 5.11 10.53 -15.30
C ARG A 825 5.40 9.32 -16.19
N PHE A 826 5.93 9.55 -17.38
CA PHE A 826 6.30 8.52 -18.35
C PHE A 826 7.81 8.32 -18.46
N GLY A 827 8.24 7.09 -18.74
CA GLY A 827 9.64 6.75 -19.01
C GLY A 827 9.82 5.30 -19.45
N PHE A 828 11.01 4.75 -19.24
CA PHE A 828 11.31 3.34 -19.49
C PHE A 828 11.29 2.54 -18.19
N LEU A 829 10.44 1.52 -18.14
CA LEU A 829 10.40 0.60 -17.01
C LEU A 829 11.30 -0.59 -17.29
N GLN A 830 12.25 -0.87 -16.38
CA GLN A 830 12.96 -2.14 -16.36
C GLN A 830 12.18 -3.13 -15.50
N VAL A 831 11.69 -4.20 -16.13
CA VAL A 831 10.87 -5.23 -15.47
C VAL A 831 11.58 -6.60 -15.47
N ARG A 832 11.31 -7.42 -14.46
CA ARG A 832 11.68 -8.85 -14.42
C ARG A 832 10.51 -9.68 -14.94
N ILE A 833 10.57 -10.07 -16.20
CA ILE A 833 9.46 -10.73 -16.92
C ILE A 833 9.78 -12.18 -17.28
N LYS A 834 8.76 -13.04 -17.23
CA LYS A 834 8.83 -14.47 -17.59
C LYS A 834 7.57 -14.88 -18.35
N ARG A 835 7.74 -15.69 -19.41
CA ARG A 835 6.63 -16.34 -20.12
C ARG A 835 5.82 -17.20 -19.14
N HIS A 836 4.49 -17.11 -19.17
CA HIS A 836 3.65 -17.91 -18.28
C HIS A 836 3.80 -19.43 -18.56
N ARG A 837 3.71 -20.24 -17.49
CA ARG A 837 3.89 -21.72 -17.52
C ARG A 837 3.04 -22.46 -18.55
N TRP A 838 1.84 -21.94 -18.86
CA TRP A 838 0.89 -22.56 -19.79
C TRP A 838 0.74 -21.82 -21.12
N HIS A 839 1.40 -20.68 -21.31
CA HIS A 839 1.31 -19.95 -22.57
C HIS A 839 2.22 -20.61 -23.64
N LYS A 840 1.61 -21.09 -24.73
CA LYS A 840 2.26 -21.98 -25.70
C LYS A 840 3.40 -21.34 -26.51
N LYS A 841 3.33 -20.04 -26.81
CA LYS A 841 4.32 -19.33 -27.65
C LYS A 841 5.43 -18.72 -26.80
N ILE A 842 6.64 -18.59 -27.34
CA ILE A 842 7.67 -17.69 -26.78
C ILE A 842 7.40 -16.25 -27.22
N LEU A 843 7.66 -15.28 -26.35
CA LEU A 843 7.47 -13.87 -26.68
C LEU A 843 8.71 -13.34 -27.41
N LYS A 844 8.50 -12.49 -28.41
CA LYS A 844 9.54 -11.96 -29.29
C LYS A 844 9.82 -10.49 -28.96
N THR A 845 11.10 -10.10 -28.97
CA THR A 845 11.51 -8.71 -28.79
C THR A 845 10.99 -7.85 -29.95
N ASN A 846 10.43 -6.69 -29.62
CA ASN A 846 9.77 -5.76 -30.54
C ASN A 846 8.45 -6.28 -31.18
N ASP A 847 7.80 -7.28 -30.59
CA ASP A 847 6.37 -7.52 -30.81
C ASP A 847 5.56 -6.82 -29.71
N PRO A 848 4.37 -6.27 -30.02
CA PRO A 848 3.56 -5.59 -29.02
C PRO A 848 3.03 -6.56 -27.96
N LEU A 849 2.87 -6.06 -26.74
CA LEU A 849 2.32 -6.80 -25.61
C LEU A 849 1.45 -5.85 -24.77
N ILE A 850 0.28 -6.30 -24.33
CA ILE A 850 -0.60 -5.54 -23.46
C ILE A 850 -0.22 -5.84 -22.02
N PHE A 851 0.10 -4.80 -21.25
CA PHE A 851 0.43 -4.86 -19.83
C PHE A 851 -0.78 -4.39 -19.01
N SER A 852 -1.11 -5.12 -17.96
CA SER A 852 -1.88 -4.61 -16.83
C SER A 852 -0.89 -4.31 -15.71
N LEU A 853 -0.63 -3.03 -15.46
CA LEU A 853 0.38 -2.57 -14.51
C LEU A 853 -0.21 -1.40 -13.73
N GLY A 854 -0.35 -1.59 -12.41
CA GLY A 854 -1.18 -0.72 -11.57
C GLY A 854 -2.64 -0.71 -12.03
N TRP A 855 -3.29 0.44 -11.98
CA TRP A 855 -4.63 0.61 -12.53
C TRP A 855 -4.65 0.43 -14.05
N ARG A 856 -3.66 0.99 -14.76
CA ARG A 856 -3.69 1.13 -16.21
C ARG A 856 -3.53 -0.20 -16.97
N ARG A 857 -4.24 -0.27 -18.11
CA ARG A 857 -4.08 -1.30 -19.15
C ARG A 857 -3.56 -0.63 -20.42
N PHE A 858 -2.42 -1.06 -20.95
CA PHE A 858 -1.84 -0.44 -22.14
C PHE A 858 -0.97 -1.41 -22.95
N GLN A 859 -0.95 -1.21 -24.26
CA GLN A 859 -0.05 -1.90 -25.16
C GLN A 859 1.28 -1.14 -25.28
N SER A 860 2.39 -1.86 -25.09
CA SER A 860 3.75 -1.35 -25.28
C SER A 860 4.62 -2.36 -26.03
N ILE A 861 5.83 -1.96 -26.45
CA ILE A 861 6.74 -2.76 -27.28
C ILE A 861 8.00 -3.11 -26.48
N PRO A 862 8.04 -4.28 -25.80
CA PRO A 862 9.16 -4.66 -24.96
C PRO A 862 10.42 -5.11 -25.72
N VAL A 863 11.56 -4.63 -25.21
CA VAL A 863 12.90 -5.14 -25.51
C VAL A 863 13.33 -6.11 -24.41
N TYR A 864 13.43 -7.40 -24.73
CA TYR A 864 13.97 -8.38 -23.78
C TYR A 864 15.49 -8.32 -23.73
N SER A 865 16.08 -8.44 -22.53
CA SER A 865 17.51 -8.46 -22.30
C SER A 865 17.91 -9.37 -21.14
N THR A 866 19.22 -9.59 -20.97
CA THR A 866 19.80 -10.40 -19.89
C THR A 866 21.16 -9.83 -19.49
N SER A 867 21.49 -9.85 -18.20
CA SER A 867 22.77 -9.38 -17.69
C SER A 867 23.90 -10.37 -18.01
N ASP A 868 24.82 -9.99 -18.90
CA ASP A 868 25.96 -10.83 -19.29
C ASP A 868 26.98 -10.83 -18.14
N SER A 869 26.85 -11.82 -17.24
CA SER A 869 27.60 -11.93 -15.97
C SER A 869 27.56 -10.65 -15.13
N ARG A 870 26.38 -10.03 -14.99
CA ARG A 870 26.16 -8.71 -14.33
C ARG A 870 26.89 -7.51 -14.96
N THR A 871 27.63 -7.67 -16.07
CA THR A 871 28.45 -6.58 -16.66
C THR A 871 27.75 -5.65 -17.64
N ARG A 872 26.63 -6.09 -18.26
CA ARG A 872 25.89 -5.33 -19.30
C ARG A 872 24.54 -5.97 -19.60
N ASN A 873 23.53 -5.18 -19.94
CA ASN A 873 22.21 -5.67 -20.37
C ASN A 873 22.25 -6.03 -21.86
N ARG A 874 22.47 -7.32 -22.16
CA ARG A 874 22.50 -7.84 -23.53
C ARG A 874 21.10 -8.09 -24.07
N MET A 875 20.75 -7.44 -25.17
CA MET A 875 19.51 -7.66 -25.92
C MET A 875 19.32 -9.15 -26.31
N LEU A 876 18.15 -9.70 -26.01
CA LEU A 876 17.66 -11.00 -26.47
C LEU A 876 16.73 -10.83 -27.68
N LYS A 877 16.57 -11.91 -28.48
CA LYS A 877 15.57 -11.96 -29.56
C LYS A 877 14.18 -12.41 -29.09
N TYR A 878 14.15 -13.22 -28.04
CA TYR A 878 12.96 -13.84 -27.45
C TYR A 878 13.14 -13.97 -25.94
N THR A 879 12.03 -14.10 -25.21
CA THR A 879 12.05 -14.56 -23.81
C THR A 879 12.59 -16.00 -23.72
N PRO A 880 13.45 -16.32 -22.75
CA PRO A 880 13.74 -17.71 -22.40
C PRO A 880 12.45 -18.47 -22.01
N GLU A 881 12.40 -19.77 -22.27
CA GLU A 881 11.15 -20.55 -22.12
C GLU A 881 10.69 -20.70 -20.65
N HIS A 882 11.62 -20.82 -19.71
CA HIS A 882 11.34 -21.12 -18.29
C HIS A 882 12.07 -20.20 -17.29
N MET A 883 12.97 -19.34 -17.76
CA MET A 883 13.79 -18.43 -16.96
C MET A 883 13.23 -16.99 -17.01
N HIS A 884 13.42 -16.21 -15.94
CA HIS A 884 13.16 -14.78 -15.97
C HIS A 884 14.21 -14.06 -16.82
N CYS A 885 13.78 -13.04 -17.55
CA CYS A 885 14.65 -12.09 -18.26
C CYS A 885 14.28 -10.67 -17.85
N PHE A 886 15.10 -9.70 -18.23
CA PHE A 886 14.70 -8.31 -18.13
C PHE A 886 13.86 -7.95 -19.37
N GLY A 887 12.77 -7.24 -19.17
CA GLY A 887 12.07 -6.52 -20.22
C GLY A 887 12.27 -5.02 -20.00
N THR A 888 12.37 -4.26 -21.08
CA THR A 888 12.37 -2.80 -21.03
C THR A 888 11.39 -2.26 -22.06
N PHE A 889 10.45 -1.44 -21.62
CA PHE A 889 9.41 -0.86 -22.46
C PHE A 889 9.06 0.56 -22.00
N TYR A 890 8.37 1.33 -22.84
CA TYR A 890 7.94 2.70 -22.53
C TYR A 890 6.52 2.71 -21.96
N GLY A 891 6.28 3.49 -20.91
CA GLY A 891 4.99 3.59 -20.23
C GLY A 891 5.02 4.48 -18.98
N PRO A 892 3.91 4.54 -18.22
CA PRO A 892 3.81 5.25 -16.96
C PRO A 892 4.71 4.62 -15.89
N LEU A 893 5.38 5.44 -15.09
CA LEU A 893 6.34 4.99 -14.08
C LEU A 893 5.61 4.52 -12.82
N ILE A 894 5.72 3.24 -12.48
CA ILE A 894 5.06 2.65 -11.29
C ILE A 894 6.13 2.26 -10.28
N ALA A 895 5.78 2.35 -8.98
CA ALA A 895 6.67 2.00 -7.87
C ALA A 895 7.34 0.62 -8.07
N PRO A 896 8.67 0.50 -7.82
CA PRO A 896 9.38 -0.77 -7.88
C PRO A 896 8.75 -1.88 -7.03
N ASN A 897 9.05 -3.13 -7.36
CA ASN A 897 8.47 -4.33 -6.76
C ASN A 897 6.95 -4.54 -7.00
N THR A 898 6.28 -3.67 -7.78
CA THR A 898 4.88 -3.88 -8.19
C THR A 898 4.75 -5.03 -9.20
N GLY A 899 3.79 -5.93 -8.96
CA GLY A 899 3.49 -7.09 -9.80
C GLY A 899 2.59 -6.75 -10.99
N PHE A 900 2.80 -7.43 -12.12
CA PHE A 900 2.00 -7.25 -13.33
C PHE A 900 1.75 -8.55 -14.10
N CYS A 901 0.64 -8.58 -14.84
CA CYS A 901 0.37 -9.59 -15.87
C CYS A 901 0.43 -8.95 -17.28
N ALA A 902 0.66 -9.78 -18.29
CA ALA A 902 0.72 -9.31 -19.67
C ALA A 902 0.12 -10.33 -20.66
N VAL A 903 -0.63 -9.83 -21.64
CA VAL A 903 -1.43 -10.60 -22.61
C VAL A 903 -1.07 -10.20 -24.04
N GLN A 904 -1.10 -11.15 -24.99
CA GLN A 904 -0.90 -10.85 -26.42
C GLN A 904 -2.16 -10.30 -27.10
N SER A 905 -3.33 -10.78 -26.70
CA SER A 905 -4.64 -10.39 -27.24
C SER A 905 -5.69 -10.51 -26.13
N LEU A 906 -6.71 -9.67 -26.19
CA LEU A 906 -7.87 -9.70 -25.29
C LEU A 906 -9.00 -10.59 -25.83
N SER A 907 -8.97 -10.95 -27.13
CA SER A 907 -10.08 -11.64 -27.78
C SER A 907 -10.27 -13.08 -27.32
N SER A 908 -11.48 -13.38 -26.83
CA SER A 908 -11.96 -14.71 -26.43
C SER A 908 -11.96 -15.75 -27.56
N LYS A 909 -11.90 -15.32 -28.83
CA LYS A 909 -11.77 -16.22 -30.00
C LYS A 909 -10.40 -16.91 -30.10
N THR A 910 -9.47 -16.65 -29.18
CA THR A 910 -8.12 -17.23 -29.17
C THR A 910 -8.11 -18.60 -28.46
N PRO A 911 -7.91 -19.73 -29.16
CA PRO A 911 -7.88 -21.05 -28.51
C PRO A 911 -6.59 -21.25 -27.70
N GLY A 912 -6.72 -21.15 -26.37
CA GLY A 912 -5.65 -21.42 -25.40
C GLY A 912 -5.42 -20.28 -24.41
N PHE A 913 -4.41 -20.45 -23.55
CA PHE A 913 -4.17 -19.56 -22.40
C PHE A 913 -3.68 -18.16 -22.84
N ARG A 914 -4.54 -17.14 -22.67
CA ARG A 914 -4.37 -15.73 -23.08
C ARG A 914 -3.28 -15.02 -22.28
N VAL A 915 -3.19 -15.27 -20.97
CA VAL A 915 -2.16 -14.66 -20.09
C VAL A 915 -0.77 -15.16 -20.47
N SER A 916 0.00 -14.27 -21.09
CA SER A 916 1.16 -14.60 -21.90
C SER A 916 2.48 -14.53 -21.12
N ALA A 917 2.59 -13.55 -20.22
CA ALA A 917 3.70 -13.40 -19.30
C ALA A 917 3.26 -12.81 -17.96
N THR A 918 4.11 -13.00 -16.95
CA THR A 918 3.99 -12.39 -15.62
C THR A 918 5.33 -11.80 -15.21
N GLY A 919 5.30 -10.80 -14.33
CA GLY A 919 6.53 -10.14 -13.89
C GLY A 919 6.35 -9.17 -12.75
N VAL A 920 7.46 -8.50 -12.41
CA VAL A 920 7.56 -7.49 -11.35
C VAL A 920 8.42 -6.33 -11.86
N VAL A 921 8.08 -5.09 -11.53
CA VAL A 921 8.91 -3.90 -11.83
C VAL A 921 10.20 -3.94 -11.00
N LEU A 922 11.36 -3.69 -11.63
CA LEU A 922 12.65 -3.59 -10.94
C LEU A 922 13.10 -2.14 -10.76
N ASN A 923 13.07 -1.35 -11.84
CA ASN A 923 13.49 0.06 -11.82
C ASN A 923 12.70 0.90 -12.83
N VAL A 924 12.75 2.22 -12.65
CA VAL A 924 12.08 3.23 -13.47
C VAL A 924 13.09 4.31 -13.88
N ASP A 925 13.40 4.39 -15.18
CA ASP A 925 14.47 5.25 -15.71
C ASP A 925 13.99 6.09 -16.91
N GLN A 926 14.53 7.29 -17.11
CA GLN A 926 14.29 8.05 -18.36
C GLN A 926 15.08 7.52 -19.57
N SER A 927 16.17 6.77 -19.36
CA SER A 927 16.99 6.16 -20.41
C SER A 927 17.58 4.84 -19.95
N THR A 928 17.85 3.91 -20.87
CA THR A 928 18.32 2.55 -20.52
C THR A 928 19.41 2.06 -21.47
N GLU A 929 20.52 1.56 -20.91
CA GLU A 929 21.62 1.00 -21.68
C GLU A 929 21.40 -0.48 -22.02
N ILE A 930 20.82 -0.74 -23.20
CA ILE A 930 20.67 -2.09 -23.75
C ILE A 930 21.62 -2.26 -24.93
N VAL A 931 22.48 -3.30 -24.89
CA VAL A 931 23.44 -3.57 -25.96
C VAL A 931 23.13 -4.84 -26.75
N LYS A 932 23.10 -4.71 -28.07
CA LYS A 932 23.00 -5.84 -29.00
C LYS A 932 24.40 -6.26 -29.42
N LYS A 933 24.68 -7.57 -29.32
CA LYS A 933 25.94 -8.16 -29.75
C LYS A 933 26.04 -8.14 -31.28
N LEU A 934 27.03 -7.42 -31.81
CA LEU A 934 27.38 -7.42 -33.23
C LEU A 934 28.63 -8.28 -33.43
N LYS A 935 28.71 -8.99 -34.55
CA LYS A 935 29.93 -9.64 -35.02
C LYS A 935 30.27 -9.06 -36.39
N LEU A 936 31.46 -8.48 -36.51
CA LEU A 936 32.08 -8.27 -37.82
C LEU A 936 32.86 -9.55 -38.14
N THR A 937 32.70 -10.09 -39.34
CA THR A 937 33.29 -11.37 -39.77
C THR A 937 34.18 -11.16 -40.97
N GLY A 938 35.36 -11.77 -40.99
CA GLY A 938 36.29 -11.72 -42.11
C GLY A 938 36.98 -13.05 -42.34
N ILE A 939 37.61 -13.16 -43.51
CA ILE A 939 38.24 -14.38 -44.01
C ILE A 939 39.74 -14.14 -44.17
N PRO A 940 40.63 -15.03 -43.69
CA PRO A 940 42.06 -14.90 -43.92
C PRO A 940 42.39 -15.24 -45.38
N TYR A 941 43.19 -14.40 -46.05
CA TYR A 941 43.60 -14.64 -47.45
C TYR A 941 45.10 -14.93 -47.59
N LYS A 942 45.92 -14.53 -46.62
CA LYS A 942 47.35 -14.85 -46.56
C LYS A 942 47.76 -15.12 -45.12
N ILE A 943 48.42 -16.24 -44.86
CA ILE A 943 48.74 -16.73 -43.50
C ILE A 943 50.22 -17.14 -43.44
N TRP A 944 50.93 -16.68 -42.41
CA TRP A 944 52.33 -17.03 -42.14
C TRP A 944 52.42 -18.06 -41.01
N LYS A 945 53.13 -17.74 -39.91
CA LYS A 945 53.13 -18.51 -38.66
C LYS A 945 52.06 -17.92 -37.73
N ASN A 946 52.33 -16.77 -37.12
CA ASN A 946 51.42 -16.08 -36.20
C ASN A 946 50.71 -14.87 -36.84
N THR A 947 51.22 -14.33 -37.95
CA THR A 947 50.57 -13.25 -38.70
C THR A 947 49.65 -13.79 -39.79
N SER A 948 48.57 -13.06 -40.06
CA SER A 948 47.74 -13.23 -41.24
C SER A 948 47.21 -11.88 -41.76
N PHE A 949 46.83 -11.85 -43.03
CA PHE A 949 46.09 -10.76 -43.63
C PHE A 949 44.64 -11.22 -43.85
N ILE A 950 43.69 -10.39 -43.42
CA ILE A 950 42.25 -10.68 -43.39
C ILE A 950 41.53 -9.74 -44.36
N LYS A 951 40.50 -10.27 -45.02
CA LYS A 951 39.60 -9.57 -45.93
C LYS A 951 38.14 -9.70 -45.52
N ASP A 952 37.27 -8.96 -46.20
CA ASP A 952 35.80 -9.00 -46.11
C ASP A 952 35.19 -8.65 -44.73
N MET A 953 35.96 -8.07 -43.80
CA MET A 953 35.47 -7.60 -42.48
C MET A 953 35.14 -6.11 -42.45
N PHE A 954 35.85 -5.33 -43.26
CA PHE A 954 35.76 -3.88 -43.40
C PHE A 954 35.83 -3.52 -44.89
N THR A 955 35.32 -2.34 -45.24
CA THR A 955 35.30 -1.80 -46.60
C THR A 955 36.43 -0.80 -46.85
N SER A 956 36.81 -0.02 -45.83
CA SER A 956 37.81 1.04 -45.95
C SER A 956 38.97 0.87 -44.97
N SER A 957 40.16 1.30 -45.37
CA SER A 957 41.32 1.47 -44.49
C SER A 957 41.05 2.40 -43.28
N LEU A 958 40.12 3.37 -43.40
CA LEU A 958 39.67 4.22 -42.29
C LEU A 958 38.90 3.45 -41.22
N GLU A 959 38.05 2.49 -41.61
CA GLU A 959 37.36 1.61 -40.66
C GLU A 959 38.36 0.73 -39.91
N VAL A 960 39.36 0.19 -40.62
CA VAL A 960 40.43 -0.59 -39.98
C VAL A 960 41.19 0.24 -38.96
N ALA A 961 41.55 1.50 -39.28
CA ALA A 961 42.24 2.39 -38.35
C ALA A 961 41.42 2.63 -37.07
N LYS A 962 40.10 2.81 -37.19
CA LYS A 962 39.17 2.93 -36.04
C LYS A 962 39.10 1.66 -35.17
N PHE A 963 39.45 0.50 -35.72
CA PHE A 963 39.54 -0.78 -35.00
C PHE A 963 40.99 -1.29 -34.84
N GLU A 964 42.00 -0.44 -35.00
CA GLU A 964 43.39 -0.83 -34.78
C GLU A 964 43.62 -1.18 -33.29
N GLY A 965 44.43 -2.20 -33.03
CA GLY A 965 44.58 -2.75 -31.68
C GLY A 965 43.40 -3.59 -31.16
N ALA A 966 42.26 -3.67 -31.87
CA ALA A 966 41.09 -4.40 -31.40
C ALA A 966 41.30 -5.92 -31.31
N ALA A 967 40.69 -6.53 -30.29
CA ALA A 967 40.76 -7.97 -30.04
C ALA A 967 39.79 -8.75 -30.93
N ILE A 968 40.34 -9.74 -31.65
CA ILE A 968 39.63 -10.62 -32.59
C ILE A 968 39.81 -12.08 -32.21
N ARG A 969 38.95 -12.97 -32.72
CA ARG A 969 39.01 -14.41 -32.45
C ARG A 969 38.59 -15.23 -33.67
N THR A 970 39.21 -16.39 -33.89
CA THR A 970 38.73 -17.35 -34.89
C THR A 970 37.59 -18.21 -34.35
N VAL A 971 36.84 -18.86 -35.25
CA VAL A 971 35.88 -19.92 -34.88
C VAL A 971 36.58 -21.11 -34.20
N SER A 972 37.82 -21.44 -34.59
CA SER A 972 38.67 -22.41 -33.90
C SER A 972 39.16 -21.97 -32.51
N GLY A 973 38.83 -20.74 -32.08
CA GLY A 973 39.04 -20.27 -30.70
C GLY A 973 40.36 -19.54 -30.45
N ILE A 974 41.24 -19.44 -31.44
CA ILE A 974 42.52 -18.73 -31.36
C ILE A 974 42.26 -17.22 -31.23
N ARG A 975 42.88 -16.55 -30.26
CA ARG A 975 42.80 -15.09 -30.06
C ARG A 975 43.82 -14.38 -30.95
N GLY A 976 43.53 -13.13 -31.28
CA GLY A 976 44.43 -12.26 -32.02
C GLY A 976 44.09 -10.78 -31.87
N GLN A 977 44.87 -9.95 -32.54
CA GLN A 977 44.75 -8.49 -32.52
C GLN A 977 44.88 -7.91 -33.93
N ILE A 978 44.07 -6.90 -34.25
CA ILE A 978 44.26 -6.03 -35.43
C ILE A 978 45.54 -5.20 -35.23
N LYS A 979 46.45 -5.17 -36.21
CA LYS A 979 47.78 -4.54 -36.07
C LYS A 979 48.08 -3.40 -37.04
N ARG A 980 47.46 -3.35 -38.22
CA ARG A 980 47.46 -2.19 -39.16
C ARG A 980 46.56 -2.46 -40.35
N ALA A 981 45.99 -1.42 -40.95
CA ALA A 981 45.47 -1.47 -42.33
C ALA A 981 46.56 -1.86 -43.34
N LEU A 982 46.16 -2.51 -44.44
CA LEU A 982 46.97 -2.58 -45.66
C LEU A 982 46.73 -1.33 -46.50
N ALA A 983 47.74 -0.88 -47.24
CA ALA A 983 47.61 0.25 -48.17
C ALA A 983 46.90 -0.12 -49.48
N LYS A 984 47.00 -1.39 -49.92
CA LYS A 984 46.23 -1.99 -51.01
C LYS A 984 46.06 -3.50 -50.78
N PRO A 985 44.89 -4.09 -51.10
CA PRO A 985 43.60 -3.42 -51.34
C PRO A 985 43.01 -2.85 -50.04
N ASP A 986 42.05 -1.94 -50.15
CA ASP A 986 41.35 -1.33 -49.02
C ASP A 986 40.50 -2.31 -48.20
N GLY A 987 40.19 -1.94 -46.96
CA GLY A 987 39.45 -2.76 -46.00
C GLY A 987 40.20 -3.99 -45.48
N HIS A 988 41.27 -4.43 -46.16
CA HIS A 988 42.14 -5.51 -45.71
C HIS A 988 43.08 -5.05 -44.59
N PHE A 989 43.39 -5.94 -43.65
CA PHE A 989 44.23 -5.62 -42.50
C PHE A 989 45.17 -6.75 -42.10
N ARG A 990 46.30 -6.36 -41.49
CA ARG A 990 47.25 -7.26 -40.85
C ARG A 990 46.81 -7.56 -39.42
N ALA A 991 46.80 -8.83 -39.06
CA ALA A 991 46.54 -9.31 -37.71
C ALA A 991 47.65 -10.22 -37.20
N THR A 992 47.76 -10.32 -35.87
CA THR A 992 48.63 -11.26 -35.15
C THR A 992 47.78 -12.16 -34.25
N PHE A 993 48.04 -13.47 -34.27
CA PHE A 993 47.35 -14.51 -33.53
C PHE A 993 48.30 -15.31 -32.63
N GLU A 994 47.74 -16.00 -31.62
CA GLU A 994 48.49 -16.87 -30.71
C GLU A 994 49.16 -18.06 -31.43
N ASP A 995 48.49 -18.62 -32.43
CA ASP A 995 48.97 -19.74 -33.26
C ASP A 995 48.44 -19.63 -34.70
N LYS A 996 48.92 -20.49 -35.59
CA LYS A 996 48.61 -20.51 -37.02
C LYS A 996 47.17 -20.92 -37.30
N ILE A 997 46.36 -19.92 -37.64
CA ILE A 997 45.01 -20.08 -38.19
C ILE A 997 45.01 -20.82 -39.54
N LEU A 998 43.86 -21.34 -39.96
CA LEU A 998 43.67 -22.01 -41.26
C LEU A 998 42.95 -21.11 -42.27
N MET A 999 43.10 -21.37 -43.58
CA MET A 999 42.33 -20.66 -44.62
C MET A 999 40.81 -20.89 -44.53
N SER A 1000 40.40 -21.96 -43.83
CA SER A 1000 39.00 -22.27 -43.53
C SER A 1000 38.47 -21.63 -42.24
N ASP A 1001 39.30 -20.91 -41.47
CA ASP A 1001 38.83 -20.21 -40.27
C ASP A 1001 38.08 -18.94 -40.65
N ILE A 1002 36.91 -18.73 -40.06
CA ILE A 1002 36.27 -17.41 -40.03
C ILE A 1002 36.82 -16.65 -38.82
N VAL A 1003 37.34 -15.45 -39.04
CA VAL A 1003 37.75 -14.51 -38.00
C VAL A 1003 36.57 -13.62 -37.65
N PHE A 1004 36.36 -13.29 -36.38
CA PHE A 1004 35.36 -12.31 -35.97
C PHE A 1004 35.82 -11.36 -34.86
N LEU A 1005 35.38 -10.11 -34.98
CA LEU A 1005 35.44 -9.09 -33.93
C LEU A 1005 34.10 -9.09 -33.17
N ARG A 1006 34.12 -9.09 -31.83
CA ARG A 1006 32.90 -8.99 -30.99
C ARG A 1006 32.68 -7.54 -30.59
N ALA A 1007 31.79 -6.86 -31.31
CA ALA A 1007 31.33 -5.52 -30.99
C ALA A 1007 30.02 -5.55 -30.19
N TRP A 1008 29.70 -4.41 -29.57
CA TRP A 1008 28.44 -4.16 -28.86
C TRP A 1008 27.85 -2.87 -29.39
N TYR A 1009 26.59 -2.91 -29.82
CA TYR A 1009 25.88 -1.78 -30.39
C TYR A 1009 24.71 -1.40 -29.48
N PRO A 1010 24.60 -0.15 -29.00
CA PRO A 1010 23.49 0.28 -28.15
C PRO A 1010 22.18 0.29 -28.94
N VAL A 1011 21.10 -0.22 -28.34
CA VAL A 1011 19.76 -0.29 -28.95
C VAL A 1011 18.77 0.40 -28.01
N LYS A 1012 18.31 1.59 -28.40
CA LYS A 1012 17.25 2.31 -27.70
C LYS A 1012 15.91 1.57 -27.89
N PRO A 1013 15.12 1.32 -26.83
CA PRO A 1013 13.74 0.85 -26.97
C PRO A 1013 12.86 1.87 -27.72
N ARG A 1014 11.71 1.42 -28.24
CA ARG A 1014 10.75 2.32 -28.89
C ARG A 1014 9.88 3.00 -27.85
N LYS A 1015 9.72 4.33 -27.96
CA LYS A 1015 8.66 5.06 -27.25
C LYS A 1015 7.33 4.77 -27.94
N PHE A 1016 6.62 3.75 -27.47
CA PHE A 1016 5.26 3.42 -27.90
C PHE A 1016 4.43 3.07 -26.67
N TYR A 1017 3.26 3.68 -26.58
CA TYR A 1017 2.27 3.49 -25.53
C TYR A 1017 0.89 3.68 -26.18
N ASN A 1018 -0.04 2.78 -25.92
CA ASN A 1018 -1.41 2.85 -26.43
C ASN A 1018 -2.36 2.30 -25.34
N PRO A 1019 -3.18 3.13 -24.67
CA PRO A 1019 -4.07 2.68 -23.60
C PRO A 1019 -5.19 1.76 -24.15
N VAL A 1020 -5.65 0.82 -23.33
CA VAL A 1020 -6.79 -0.05 -23.67
C VAL A 1020 -8.09 0.66 -23.30
N THR A 1021 -8.71 1.31 -24.28
CA THR A 1021 -9.91 2.15 -24.18
C THR A 1021 -11.20 1.38 -24.50
N ASN A 1022 -11.39 0.20 -23.88
CA ASN A 1022 -12.48 -0.72 -24.23
C ASN A 1022 -13.90 -0.25 -23.82
N LEU A 1023 -14.03 0.77 -22.96
CA LEU A 1023 -15.33 1.33 -22.56
C LEU A 1023 -15.80 2.47 -23.46
N LEU A 1024 -14.95 2.93 -24.40
CA LEU A 1024 -15.28 3.97 -25.40
C LEU A 1024 -15.74 3.39 -26.75
N LEU A 1025 -15.85 2.06 -26.87
CA LEU A 1025 -16.11 1.41 -28.16
C LEU A 1025 -17.61 1.23 -28.40
N GLU A 1026 -18.07 1.70 -29.56
CA GLU A 1026 -19.43 1.52 -30.04
C GLU A 1026 -19.75 0.03 -30.25
N GLY A 1027 -20.78 -0.48 -29.58
CA GLY A 1027 -21.22 -1.86 -29.78
C GLY A 1027 -22.05 -2.47 -28.65
N LYS A 1028 -23.31 -2.81 -28.95
CA LYS A 1028 -24.17 -3.61 -28.06
C LYS A 1028 -23.88 -5.11 -28.24
N GLY A 1029 -22.91 -5.64 -27.49
CA GLY A 1029 -22.64 -7.09 -27.40
C GLY A 1029 -21.17 -7.45 -27.13
N GLU A 1030 -20.92 -8.65 -26.59
CA GLU A 1030 -19.57 -9.12 -26.20
C GLU A 1030 -18.55 -9.12 -27.34
N GLU A 1031 -18.97 -9.37 -28.59
CA GLU A 1031 -18.06 -9.38 -29.74
C GLU A 1031 -17.74 -7.99 -30.30
N ALA A 1032 -18.58 -6.99 -30.05
CA ALA A 1032 -18.42 -5.65 -30.61
C ALA A 1032 -17.41 -4.80 -29.82
N LYS A 1033 -17.37 -4.97 -28.48
CA LYS A 1033 -16.44 -4.26 -27.58
C LYS A 1033 -14.97 -4.77 -27.63
N LEU A 1034 -14.55 -5.38 -28.75
CA LEU A 1034 -13.22 -5.96 -28.93
C LEU A 1034 -12.17 -4.91 -29.35
N TRP A 1035 -11.52 -4.30 -28.36
CA TRP A 1035 -10.42 -3.33 -28.57
C TRP A 1035 -9.29 -3.89 -29.45
N GLN A 1036 -9.00 -3.19 -30.56
CA GLN A 1036 -7.99 -3.59 -31.55
C GLN A 1036 -6.68 -2.80 -31.40
N GLY A 1037 -5.66 -3.44 -30.84
CA GLY A 1037 -4.30 -2.90 -30.78
C GLY A 1037 -3.44 -3.25 -32.00
N MET A 1038 -2.15 -2.90 -31.91
CA MET A 1038 -1.12 -3.31 -32.87
C MET A 1038 -1.03 -4.85 -32.95
N ARG A 1039 -1.13 -5.41 -34.16
CA ARG A 1039 -1.04 -6.86 -34.45
C ARG A 1039 0.37 -7.44 -34.20
N LEU A 1040 0.47 -8.74 -33.89
CA LEU A 1040 1.76 -9.42 -33.75
C LEU A 1040 2.48 -9.57 -35.11
N THR A 1041 3.82 -9.69 -35.09
CA THR A 1041 4.61 -9.85 -36.33
C THR A 1041 4.45 -11.22 -37.01
N GLY A 1042 3.66 -12.13 -36.42
CA GLY A 1042 3.20 -13.37 -37.03
C GLY A 1042 1.81 -13.28 -37.68
N GLU A 1043 0.96 -12.36 -37.22
CA GLU A 1043 -0.36 -12.08 -37.81
C GLU A 1043 -0.21 -11.20 -39.04
N LEU A 1044 0.43 -10.04 -38.89
CA LEU A 1044 0.71 -9.12 -40.00
C LEU A 1044 1.40 -9.80 -41.20
N ARG A 1045 2.24 -10.82 -40.96
CA ARG A 1045 2.85 -11.63 -42.02
C ARG A 1045 1.88 -12.56 -42.74
N ARG A 1046 0.88 -13.11 -42.06
CA ARG A 1046 -0.16 -13.94 -42.69
C ARG A 1046 -1.09 -13.05 -43.51
N ASP A 1047 -1.53 -11.95 -42.91
CA ASP A 1047 -2.45 -10.98 -43.52
C ASP A 1047 -1.85 -10.35 -44.80
N MET A 1048 -0.52 -10.11 -44.81
CA MET A 1048 0.22 -9.62 -45.98
C MET A 1048 0.85 -10.73 -46.85
N ALA A 1049 0.61 -12.01 -46.56
CA ALA A 1049 1.23 -13.19 -47.20
C ALA A 1049 2.79 -13.20 -47.24
N ILE A 1050 3.46 -12.49 -46.33
CA ILE A 1050 4.93 -12.36 -46.27
C ILE A 1050 5.55 -13.55 -45.52
N ALA A 1051 6.36 -14.35 -46.22
CA ALA A 1051 7.09 -15.46 -45.63
C ALA A 1051 8.05 -15.07 -44.48
N THR A 1052 8.34 -16.01 -43.58
CA THR A 1052 9.29 -15.78 -42.48
C THR A 1052 10.75 -15.82 -42.99
N PRO A 1053 11.57 -14.80 -42.67
CA PRO A 1053 12.93 -14.71 -43.21
C PRO A 1053 13.86 -15.76 -42.59
N ASN A 1054 14.29 -16.73 -43.41
CA ASN A 1054 15.19 -17.82 -43.01
C ASN A 1054 16.46 -17.80 -43.87
N LEU A 1055 17.63 -17.55 -43.25
CA LEU A 1055 18.91 -17.51 -43.96
C LEU A 1055 19.51 -18.92 -44.06
N PRO A 1056 19.79 -19.47 -45.27
CA PRO A 1056 20.23 -20.85 -45.44
C PRO A 1056 21.60 -21.16 -44.82
N ASN A 1057 22.41 -20.11 -44.56
CA ASN A 1057 23.71 -20.18 -43.88
C ASN A 1057 23.59 -20.09 -42.34
N SER A 1058 22.40 -19.76 -41.81
CA SER A 1058 22.11 -19.75 -40.37
C SER A 1058 21.40 -21.01 -39.88
N ALA A 1059 20.86 -21.83 -40.80
CA ALA A 1059 20.25 -23.10 -40.47
C ALA A 1059 21.31 -24.14 -40.06
N TYR A 1060 21.15 -24.74 -38.87
CA TYR A 1060 22.04 -25.80 -38.41
C TYR A 1060 21.94 -27.05 -39.28
N ARG A 1061 23.08 -27.72 -39.49
CA ARG A 1061 23.18 -28.97 -40.26
C ARG A 1061 24.04 -29.97 -39.48
N LYS A 1062 23.82 -31.27 -39.67
CA LYS A 1062 24.68 -32.32 -39.11
C LYS A 1062 26.08 -32.19 -39.74
N ILE A 1063 27.13 -32.04 -38.92
CA ILE A 1063 28.52 -31.88 -39.39
C ILE A 1063 29.23 -33.22 -39.27
N GLU A 1064 29.54 -33.83 -40.40
CA GLU A 1064 30.32 -35.07 -40.46
C GLU A 1064 31.81 -34.73 -40.63
N ARG A 1065 32.64 -35.19 -39.69
CA ARG A 1065 34.07 -34.81 -39.63
C ARG A 1065 34.95 -36.00 -40.04
N PRO A 1066 35.78 -35.88 -41.09
CA PRO A 1066 36.73 -36.94 -41.45
C PRO A 1066 37.80 -37.12 -40.36
N LYS A 1067 38.35 -38.32 -40.22
CA LYS A 1067 39.46 -38.60 -39.30
C LYS A 1067 40.70 -37.83 -39.74
N ARG A 1068 41.08 -36.79 -38.96
CA ARG A 1068 42.24 -35.95 -39.24
C ARG A 1068 43.54 -36.68 -38.91
N ASN A 1069 44.11 -37.34 -39.91
CA ASN A 1069 45.49 -37.83 -39.85
C ASN A 1069 46.45 -36.64 -40.08
N PHE A 1070 47.53 -36.56 -39.29
CA PHE A 1070 48.57 -35.55 -39.45
C PHE A 1070 49.75 -36.12 -40.25
N ASN A 1071 50.50 -35.25 -40.94
CA ASN A 1071 51.72 -35.64 -41.63
C ASN A 1071 52.81 -36.06 -40.61
N PRO A 1072 53.68 -37.03 -40.95
CA PRO A 1072 54.78 -37.44 -40.08
C PRO A 1072 55.80 -36.32 -39.89
N LEU A 1073 56.52 -36.35 -38.76
CA LEU A 1073 57.56 -35.39 -38.43
C LEU A 1073 58.68 -35.39 -39.48
N ARG A 1074 58.92 -34.23 -40.10
CA ARG A 1074 59.99 -34.03 -41.10
C ARG A 1074 61.11 -33.20 -40.49
N VAL A 1075 62.12 -33.89 -39.95
CA VAL A 1075 63.34 -33.25 -39.40
C VAL A 1075 64.15 -32.60 -40.56
N PRO A 1076 64.70 -31.38 -40.37
CA PRO A 1076 65.59 -30.76 -41.35
C PRO A 1076 66.87 -31.58 -41.58
N ARG A 1077 67.36 -31.62 -42.83
CA ARG A 1077 68.55 -32.43 -43.19
C ARG A 1077 69.85 -32.03 -42.49
N ALA A 1078 70.00 -30.75 -42.11
CA ALA A 1078 71.13 -30.29 -41.29
C ALA A 1078 71.06 -30.96 -39.91
N VAL A 1079 70.00 -30.68 -39.15
CA VAL A 1079 69.73 -31.33 -37.84
C VAL A 1079 69.88 -32.86 -37.91
N GLN A 1080 69.36 -33.54 -38.94
CA GLN A 1080 69.50 -35.00 -39.07
C GLN A 1080 70.97 -35.48 -39.21
N LYS A 1081 71.86 -34.67 -39.79
CA LYS A 1081 73.31 -34.92 -39.87
C LYS A 1081 74.00 -34.65 -38.54
N ASP A 1082 73.57 -33.58 -37.85
CA ASP A 1082 74.23 -33.04 -36.67
C ASP A 1082 73.74 -33.68 -35.34
N LEU A 1083 72.72 -34.55 -35.39
CA LEU A 1083 72.24 -35.36 -34.26
C LEU A 1083 73.34 -36.32 -33.74
N PRO A 1084 73.55 -36.43 -32.41
CA PRO A 1084 74.41 -37.45 -31.82
C PRO A 1084 74.04 -38.87 -32.26
N PHE A 1085 75.02 -39.74 -32.46
CA PHE A 1085 74.88 -41.06 -33.08
C PHE A 1085 73.71 -41.90 -32.55
N ALA A 1086 73.56 -42.00 -31.21
CA ALA A 1086 72.48 -42.76 -30.57
C ALA A 1086 71.05 -42.22 -30.85
N SER A 1087 70.94 -40.95 -31.29
CA SER A 1087 69.68 -40.29 -31.64
C SER A 1087 69.43 -40.17 -33.16
N GLN A 1088 70.37 -40.65 -33.98
CA GLN A 1088 70.31 -40.47 -35.43
C GLN A 1088 69.21 -41.33 -36.07
N ILE A 1089 68.32 -40.68 -36.85
CA ILE A 1089 67.11 -41.32 -37.38
C ILE A 1089 67.45 -42.21 -38.59
N ALA A 1090 67.47 -43.52 -38.36
CA ALA A 1090 67.80 -44.57 -39.33
C ALA A 1090 66.72 -44.78 -40.43
N GLN A 1091 66.53 -43.79 -41.30
CA GLN A 1091 65.60 -43.87 -42.43
C GLN A 1091 66.24 -44.52 -43.66
N MET A 1092 65.93 -45.80 -43.92
CA MET A 1092 66.35 -46.48 -45.15
C MET A 1092 65.67 -45.88 -46.39
N LYS A 1093 66.45 -45.65 -47.45
CA LYS A 1093 65.91 -45.23 -48.76
C LYS A 1093 65.22 -46.41 -49.45
N PRO A 1094 64.06 -46.22 -50.11
CA PRO A 1094 63.42 -47.30 -50.88
C PRO A 1094 64.33 -47.77 -52.01
N ARG A 1095 64.47 -49.09 -52.18
CA ARG A 1095 65.35 -49.70 -53.19
C ARG A 1095 64.73 -49.52 -54.58
N LYS A 1096 65.34 -48.68 -55.42
CA LYS A 1096 64.88 -48.42 -56.81
C LYS A 1096 65.23 -49.52 -57.81
N LYS A 1097 66.21 -50.38 -57.49
CA LYS A 1097 66.58 -51.54 -58.30
C LYS A 1097 66.08 -52.80 -57.60
N GLU A 1098 65.41 -53.67 -58.36
CA GLU A 1098 65.09 -55.03 -57.92
C GLU A 1098 66.37 -55.80 -57.61
N THR A 1099 66.29 -56.69 -56.63
CA THR A 1099 67.38 -57.60 -56.28
C THR A 1099 67.21 -58.93 -57.00
N TYR A 1100 68.28 -59.72 -57.10
CA TYR A 1100 68.17 -61.10 -57.57
C TYR A 1100 67.17 -61.91 -56.72
N ALA A 1101 67.12 -61.69 -55.40
CA ALA A 1101 66.17 -62.32 -54.51
C ALA A 1101 64.69 -61.95 -54.81
N SER A 1102 64.40 -60.69 -55.15
CA SER A 1102 63.03 -60.30 -55.54
C SER A 1102 62.64 -60.80 -56.93
N LYS A 1103 63.62 -60.96 -57.85
CA LYS A 1103 63.39 -61.57 -59.18
C LYS A 1103 63.23 -63.09 -59.13
N ARG A 1104 63.86 -63.76 -58.15
CA ARG A 1104 63.75 -65.21 -57.89
C ARG A 1104 62.51 -65.58 -57.07
N ALA A 1105 61.76 -64.60 -56.53
CA ALA A 1105 60.57 -64.86 -55.73
C ALA A 1105 59.48 -65.54 -56.58
N VAL A 1106 59.03 -66.72 -56.14
CA VAL A 1106 58.01 -67.51 -56.84
C VAL A 1106 56.67 -66.78 -56.85
N VAL A 1107 56.02 -66.68 -58.01
CA VAL A 1107 54.68 -66.11 -58.15
C VAL A 1107 53.65 -67.12 -57.65
N LEU A 1108 52.80 -66.67 -56.73
CA LEU A 1108 51.99 -67.55 -55.89
C LEU A 1108 50.62 -67.87 -56.53
N GLY A 1109 50.27 -69.16 -56.55
CA GLY A 1109 49.08 -69.69 -57.22
C GLY A 1109 47.74 -69.29 -56.58
N GLY A 1110 46.65 -69.60 -57.28
CA GLY A 1110 45.30 -69.10 -56.98
C GLY A 1110 44.82 -69.37 -55.56
N GLU A 1111 45.02 -70.58 -55.04
CA GLU A 1111 44.55 -70.97 -53.70
C GLU A 1111 45.36 -70.31 -52.60
N GLU A 1112 46.69 -70.39 -52.63
CA GLU A 1112 47.50 -69.74 -51.60
C GLU A 1112 47.39 -68.21 -51.64
N LYS A 1113 47.10 -67.62 -52.80
CA LYS A 1113 46.84 -66.18 -52.93
C LYS A 1113 45.52 -65.80 -52.25
N ARG A 1114 44.47 -66.60 -52.42
CA ARG A 1114 43.20 -66.48 -51.67
C ARG A 1114 43.40 -66.69 -50.17
N ALA A 1115 44.22 -67.67 -49.77
CA ALA A 1115 44.52 -67.93 -48.36
C ALA A 1115 45.28 -66.76 -47.69
N ARG A 1116 46.28 -66.17 -48.36
CA ARG A 1116 46.99 -64.98 -47.87
C ARG A 1116 46.09 -63.75 -47.78
N ASP A 1117 45.24 -63.51 -48.78
CA ASP A 1117 44.25 -62.42 -48.76
C ASP A 1117 43.21 -62.60 -47.63
N LEU A 1118 42.70 -63.81 -47.42
CA LEU A 1118 41.82 -64.14 -46.30
C LEU A 1118 42.50 -63.91 -44.95
N MET A 1119 43.73 -64.41 -44.77
CA MET A 1119 44.51 -64.19 -43.54
C MET A 1119 44.82 -62.70 -43.32
N GLN A 1120 45.11 -61.94 -44.38
CA GLN A 1120 45.31 -60.49 -44.30
C GLN A 1120 44.03 -59.80 -43.83
N LYS A 1121 42.87 -60.10 -44.42
CA LYS A 1121 41.55 -59.57 -44.03
C LYS A 1121 41.19 -59.91 -42.57
N ILE A 1122 41.42 -61.15 -42.15
CA ILE A 1122 41.24 -61.57 -40.74
C ILE A 1122 42.16 -60.76 -39.81
N SER A 1123 43.43 -60.56 -40.19
CA SER A 1123 44.40 -59.80 -39.40
C SER A 1123 44.02 -58.31 -39.28
N THR A 1124 43.55 -57.67 -40.35
CA THR A 1124 43.12 -56.27 -40.31
C THR A 1124 41.84 -56.10 -39.48
N MET A 1125 40.87 -57.00 -39.63
CA MET A 1125 39.64 -56.99 -38.83
C MET A 1125 39.92 -57.25 -37.35
N LYS A 1126 40.86 -58.14 -37.02
CA LYS A 1126 41.32 -58.35 -35.64
C LYS A 1126 41.97 -57.09 -35.07
N ASN A 1127 42.93 -56.51 -35.78
CA ASN A 1127 43.66 -55.31 -35.34
C ASN A 1127 42.72 -54.11 -35.14
N GLU A 1128 41.75 -53.90 -36.04
CA GLU A 1128 40.77 -52.83 -35.89
C GLU A 1128 39.79 -53.09 -34.72
N LYS A 1129 39.33 -54.33 -34.54
CA LYS A 1129 38.50 -54.74 -33.40
C LYS A 1129 39.24 -54.57 -32.07
N GLU A 1130 40.53 -54.88 -32.02
CA GLU A 1130 41.37 -54.70 -30.83
C GLU A 1130 41.69 -53.22 -30.57
N ALA A 1131 41.95 -52.42 -31.60
CA ALA A 1131 42.10 -50.97 -31.48
C ALA A 1131 40.83 -50.31 -30.92
N LYS A 1132 39.65 -50.59 -31.52
CA LYS A 1132 38.34 -50.12 -31.04
C LYS A 1132 38.06 -50.59 -29.60
N ARG A 1133 38.41 -51.83 -29.25
CA ARG A 1133 38.29 -52.37 -27.88
C ARG A 1133 39.24 -51.67 -26.90
N ARG A 1134 40.43 -51.26 -27.32
CA ARG A 1134 41.40 -50.50 -26.51
C ARG A 1134 40.91 -49.08 -26.28
N GLU A 1135 40.53 -48.35 -27.33
CA GLU A 1135 39.95 -47.00 -27.26
C GLU A 1135 38.70 -46.99 -26.33
N ALA A 1136 37.81 -47.96 -26.47
CA ALA A 1136 36.63 -48.10 -25.61
C ALA A 1136 36.95 -48.49 -24.15
N LYS A 1137 38.05 -49.23 -23.89
CA LYS A 1137 38.54 -49.50 -22.54
C LYS A 1137 39.17 -48.26 -21.92
N GLU A 1138 39.92 -47.49 -22.69
CA GLU A 1138 40.63 -46.28 -22.26
C GLU A 1138 39.64 -45.18 -21.88
N ALA A 1139 38.65 -44.89 -22.72
CA ALA A 1139 37.58 -43.95 -22.40
C ALA A 1139 36.80 -44.33 -21.12
N LYS A 1140 36.56 -45.63 -20.88
CA LYS A 1140 35.98 -46.12 -19.61
C LYS A 1140 36.94 -45.95 -18.43
N ARG A 1141 38.24 -46.18 -18.63
CA ARG A 1141 39.28 -45.98 -17.60
C ARG A 1141 39.43 -44.50 -17.24
N ASP A 1142 39.18 -43.58 -18.16
CA ASP A 1142 39.22 -42.14 -17.89
C ASP A 1142 38.04 -41.65 -17.05
N ILE A 1143 36.84 -42.13 -17.33
CA ILE A 1143 35.65 -41.88 -16.50
C ILE A 1143 35.89 -42.45 -15.08
N TYR A 1144 36.45 -43.65 -14.98
CA TYR A 1144 36.82 -44.25 -13.70
C TYR A 1144 37.92 -43.45 -12.97
N ARG A 1145 38.98 -43.02 -13.67
CA ARG A 1145 40.06 -42.18 -13.11
C ARG A 1145 39.52 -40.87 -12.52
N LYS A 1146 38.56 -40.21 -13.20
CA LYS A 1146 37.89 -39.01 -12.68
C LYS A 1146 37.10 -39.30 -11.40
N LYS A 1147 36.26 -40.33 -11.40
CA LYS A 1147 35.50 -40.72 -10.20
C LYS A 1147 36.40 -41.13 -9.02
N VAL A 1148 37.56 -41.75 -9.29
CA VAL A 1148 38.56 -42.05 -8.26
C VAL A 1148 39.20 -40.76 -7.71
N ALA A 1149 39.51 -39.78 -8.55
CA ALA A 1149 40.01 -38.48 -8.09
C ALA A 1149 38.97 -37.73 -7.24
N GLU A 1150 37.72 -37.65 -7.68
CA GLU A 1150 36.60 -37.06 -6.93
C GLU A 1150 36.42 -37.74 -5.55
N ASN A 1151 36.50 -39.08 -5.50
CA ASN A 1151 36.44 -39.83 -4.25
C ASN A 1151 37.65 -39.60 -3.34
N LEU A 1152 38.86 -39.44 -3.89
CA LEU A 1152 40.07 -39.13 -3.11
C LEU A 1152 40.04 -37.70 -2.57
N GLU A 1153 39.51 -36.74 -3.32
CA GLU A 1153 39.30 -35.37 -2.86
C GLU A 1153 38.27 -35.32 -1.72
N MET A 1154 37.13 -36.01 -1.87
CA MET A 1154 36.14 -36.16 -0.78
C MET A 1154 36.73 -36.86 0.45
N LYS A 1155 37.59 -37.88 0.26
CA LYS A 1155 38.29 -38.55 1.37
C LYS A 1155 39.26 -37.59 2.07
N ALA A 1156 40.11 -36.88 1.34
CA ALA A 1156 41.06 -35.94 1.91
C ALA A 1156 40.35 -34.78 2.65
N ALA A 1157 39.22 -34.30 2.14
CA ALA A 1157 38.39 -33.31 2.81
C ALA A 1157 37.76 -33.84 4.12
N ARG A 1158 37.41 -35.13 4.17
CA ARG A 1158 36.97 -35.80 5.41
C ARG A 1158 38.12 -35.99 6.39
N GLU A 1159 39.25 -36.54 5.95
CA GLU A 1159 40.44 -36.76 6.79
C GLU A 1159 40.97 -35.44 7.37
N LYS A 1160 40.88 -34.33 6.60
CA LYS A 1160 41.16 -32.99 7.13
C LYS A 1160 40.18 -32.62 8.25
N LYS A 1161 38.87 -32.76 8.06
CA LYS A 1161 37.88 -32.44 9.11
C LYS A 1161 38.06 -33.29 10.37
N GLU A 1162 38.29 -34.59 10.22
CA GLU A 1162 38.52 -35.51 11.35
C GLU A 1162 39.82 -35.15 12.09
N LYS A 1163 40.87 -34.73 11.37
CA LYS A 1163 42.11 -34.20 11.95
C LYS A 1163 41.88 -32.86 12.67
N ASP A 1164 41.18 -31.91 12.05
CA ASP A 1164 40.89 -30.60 12.64
C ASP A 1164 40.01 -30.74 13.91
N GLU A 1165 39.01 -31.64 13.90
CA GLU A 1165 38.20 -31.98 15.08
C GLU A 1165 39.01 -32.67 16.17
N TYR A 1166 39.91 -33.60 15.81
CA TYR A 1166 40.83 -34.25 16.75
C TYR A 1166 41.73 -33.22 17.44
N TRP A 1167 42.37 -32.32 16.69
CA TRP A 1167 43.23 -31.27 17.27
C TRP A 1167 42.43 -30.22 18.05
N ALA A 1168 41.16 -29.95 17.70
CA ALA A 1168 40.30 -29.11 18.53
C ALA A 1168 39.96 -29.76 19.89
N LYS A 1169 39.69 -31.08 19.92
CA LYS A 1169 39.44 -31.83 21.16
C LYS A 1169 40.72 -31.97 22.00
N GLU A 1170 41.82 -32.37 21.39
CA GLU A 1170 43.12 -32.54 22.05
C GLU A 1170 43.70 -31.18 22.50
N GLY A 1171 43.47 -30.09 21.75
CA GLY A 1171 43.81 -28.72 22.15
C GLY A 1171 43.01 -28.25 23.37
N LYS A 1172 41.69 -28.47 23.40
CA LYS A 1172 40.87 -28.22 24.60
C LYS A 1172 41.35 -29.05 25.80
N LYS A 1173 41.68 -30.32 25.59
CA LYS A 1173 42.20 -31.23 26.62
C LYS A 1173 43.56 -30.79 27.17
N ARG A 1174 44.48 -30.32 26.32
CA ARG A 1174 45.79 -29.78 26.73
C ARG A 1174 45.68 -28.48 27.51
N ARG A 1175 44.87 -27.54 27.03
CA ARG A 1175 44.55 -26.30 27.75
C ARG A 1175 43.93 -26.59 29.13
N HIS A 1176 43.16 -27.66 29.26
CA HIS A 1176 42.58 -28.12 30.52
C HIS A 1176 43.60 -28.83 31.46
N SER A 1177 44.73 -29.33 30.92
CA SER A 1177 45.85 -29.85 31.73
C SER A 1177 46.88 -28.78 32.10
N GLU A 1178 47.04 -27.71 31.31
CA GLU A 1178 47.95 -26.60 31.62
C GLU A 1178 47.47 -25.79 32.82
N VAL A 1179 46.15 -25.63 33.01
CA VAL A 1179 45.54 -25.09 34.24
C VAL A 1179 45.74 -26.03 35.46
N GLY A 1180 46.20 -27.26 35.24
CA GLY A 1180 46.65 -28.18 36.28
C GLY A 1180 48.16 -28.17 36.55
N GLY A 1181 48.93 -27.28 35.92
CA GLY A 1181 50.40 -27.26 35.94
C GLY A 1181 51.00 -25.93 36.37
N GLY A 1182 50.78 -25.53 37.63
CA GLY A 1182 51.39 -24.32 38.21
C GLY A 1182 52.92 -24.34 38.20
N ARG A 1183 53.51 -23.28 37.64
CA ARG A 1183 54.93 -22.84 37.61
C ARG A 1183 56.00 -23.76 38.26
N GLY A 1184 57.01 -24.13 37.45
CA GLY A 1184 58.16 -24.95 37.88
C GLY A 1184 59.53 -24.59 37.30
N GLY A 1185 59.88 -23.29 37.22
CA GLY A 1185 61.28 -22.81 37.24
C GLY A 1185 62.18 -22.86 35.98
N ARG A 1186 62.87 -21.72 35.77
CA ARG A 1186 64.19 -21.53 35.09
C ARG A 1186 64.39 -21.80 33.59
N GLY A 1187 65.16 -20.92 32.96
CA GLY A 1187 66.09 -21.26 31.86
C GLY A 1187 65.72 -20.72 30.47
N GLY A 1188 66.18 -19.51 30.13
CA GLY A 1188 66.07 -18.96 28.77
C GLY A 1188 67.29 -19.24 27.88
N SER A 1189 67.12 -19.20 26.56
CA SER A 1189 68.22 -18.91 25.62
C SER A 1189 67.71 -18.41 24.26
N ARG A 1190 68.61 -17.74 23.52
CA ARG A 1190 68.42 -17.25 22.14
C ARG A 1190 68.50 -18.42 21.15
N GLY A 1191 67.83 -18.31 19.99
CA GLY A 1191 68.09 -19.24 18.88
C GLY A 1191 67.12 -19.18 17.70
N GLY A 1192 67.18 -18.13 16.88
CA GLY A 1192 66.40 -18.10 15.63
C GLY A 1192 67.05 -18.92 14.50
N SER A 1193 66.27 -19.68 13.73
CA SER A 1193 66.75 -20.27 12.48
C SER A 1193 65.77 -20.13 11.30
N LYS A 1194 66.38 -19.62 10.23
CA LYS A 1194 65.89 -19.38 8.87
C LYS A 1194 65.02 -20.50 8.29
N ARG A 1195 63.98 -20.12 7.54
CA ARG A 1195 63.41 -20.94 6.45
C ARG A 1195 64.53 -21.46 5.55
N SER A 1196 64.64 -22.78 5.41
CA SER A 1196 65.36 -23.43 4.31
C SER A 1196 64.37 -23.99 3.29
N LYS A 1197 64.60 -23.72 2.00
CA LYS A 1197 64.03 -24.53 0.90
C LYS A 1197 65.04 -25.62 0.54
N ARG A 1198 64.55 -26.85 0.39
CA ARG A 1198 65.05 -27.97 -0.44
C ARG A 1198 63.89 -28.97 -0.51
N GLU A 1199 63.38 -29.35 -1.68
CA GLU A 1199 63.98 -30.16 -2.76
C GLU A 1199 63.99 -31.65 -2.42
N ALA A 1200 62.95 -32.30 -2.93
CA ALA A 1200 62.64 -33.73 -3.14
C ALA A 1200 61.37 -33.67 -4.04
N ASP A 1201 61.20 -34.30 -5.21
CA ASP A 1201 61.77 -35.53 -5.79
C ASP A 1201 61.53 -36.73 -4.83
N ASP A 1202 60.49 -37.56 -4.97
CA ASP A 1202 59.61 -37.89 -6.13
C ASP A 1202 58.15 -37.34 -6.10
#